data_AF-A0A0G3XHN5-F1
#
_entry.id   AF-A0A0G3XHN5-F1
#
_cell.length_a   1.000
_cell.length_b   1.000
_cell.length_c   1.000
_cell.angle_alpha   90.00
_cell.angle_beta   90.00
_cell.angle_gamma   90.00
#
_symmetry.space_group_name_H-M   'P 1'
#
loop_
_entity.id
_entity.type
_entity.pdbx_description
1 polymer ?
#
loop_
_entity_poly.entity_id
_entity_poly.type
_entity_poly.pdbx_seq_one_letter_code
_entity_poly.pdbx_strand_id
1 'polypeptide(L)'
;MTRIGSTFCAVAAAALAVSGCGGGGDGNSVGGVAPTPTPSPTTGRLYSDPVQESLSVADVQQVIAQAVGEAQARGLPSTIAVVDRVGNVLAVFRMNGADDEMLTSAFIPLLGTDNVPPIDAQGLPIPAAAGAIAKAITGAYLSSGGNAFSSRTASMIVQEHFPPAPTTPGLESGPLFGVQFSQLPCSDLAARASDGLIGPKRSPLGLAADPGGFPLYKNGVVVGGVGVMGDGDYGLDPNVLDVDTDAEEYIALAAMQSFAPPSNILANRITVDGTTLRFSDASVGKLSPLQTNFAAIDGVAGALIPITGYTDGTLIAGTAYGTEASGIRQATAGEFTNDDAFILTDGAGTNRFPVRAATDGAAHAQPLTQAEARAILEEAFTVMSRARAQIRRPLDSRAQVSISLVDTYGEVLGVVRSPDAPIFGTDVSLQKARTATFFSNPVAADQMMTDAAAAPFVQLVRDFLNDATALTGTFAFADRSGGNLSRPYFPDGELGRPHGPLSRPIEDFNPFATGLQVQLIAGNLLQHVGFVRGLNADTPRQCTGITPAPTGQRRLANGIQIFPGSVPVYRDGVLVGGIGVSGDGIDQDDMISFLGTHNAGERTGTLNNAPKAIRADRIVVDLGDAEVRLRYVSCPFAPFLDTDAQNVCDGL
;
A
#
# COMPACT_ATOMS: atom_id res chain seq x y z
N MET A 1 57.16 -73.05 22.52
CA MET A 1 57.37 -71.59 22.62
C MET A 1 56.07 -70.90 22.23
N THR A 2 55.62 -69.95 23.06
CA THR A 2 54.79 -68.77 22.72
C THR A 2 53.38 -68.88 22.12
N ARG A 3 52.46 -68.31 22.92
CA ARG A 3 51.42 -67.28 22.62
C ARG A 3 50.06 -67.68 22.04
N ILE A 4 49.07 -67.23 22.82
CA ILE A 4 47.61 -67.20 22.64
C ILE A 4 47.22 -66.09 21.66
N GLY A 5 46.19 -66.34 20.86
CA GLY A 5 45.41 -65.32 20.18
C GLY A 5 44.37 -65.94 19.23
N SER A 6 43.10 -65.97 19.62
CA SER A 6 41.96 -66.22 18.73
C SER A 6 40.70 -65.58 19.29
N THR A 7 40.04 -64.76 18.47
CA THR A 7 38.60 -64.39 18.50
C THR A 7 38.37 -63.48 17.28
N PHE A 8 37.56 -63.75 16.26
CA PHE A 8 36.21 -64.34 16.08
C PHE A 8 35.04 -63.37 16.34
N CYS A 9 34.19 -63.29 15.30
CA CYS A 9 32.75 -63.00 15.21
C CYS A 9 32.19 -61.57 15.14
N ALA A 10 31.32 -61.41 14.14
CA ALA A 10 30.40 -60.31 13.86
C ALA A 10 28.98 -60.65 14.37
N VAL A 11 28.23 -59.65 14.86
CA VAL A 11 26.76 -59.70 15.12
C VAL A 11 26.11 -58.30 15.00
N ALA A 12 24.98 -58.26 14.27
CA ALA A 12 23.70 -57.52 14.34
C ALA A 12 23.50 -56.05 14.81
N ALA A 13 22.72 -55.33 13.97
CA ALA A 13 21.49 -54.52 14.17
C ALA A 13 21.25 -53.52 15.35
N ALA A 14 20.90 -52.29 14.92
CA ALA A 14 19.90 -51.31 15.40
C ALA A 14 20.10 -50.39 16.63
N ALA A 15 19.78 -49.09 16.39
CA ALA A 15 19.20 -48.04 17.25
C ALA A 15 20.09 -46.92 17.89
N LEU A 16 19.70 -45.68 17.53
CA LEU A 16 19.73 -44.35 18.20
C LEU A 16 21.03 -43.66 18.68
N ALA A 17 21.13 -42.41 18.19
CA ALA A 17 21.51 -41.14 18.85
C ALA A 17 22.99 -40.84 19.16
N VAL A 18 23.53 -39.74 18.59
CA VAL A 18 23.72 -38.41 19.24
C VAL A 18 24.68 -37.54 18.40
N SER A 19 24.35 -36.23 18.36
CA SER A 19 25.19 -35.05 18.13
C SER A 19 25.85 -34.80 16.77
N GLY A 20 25.31 -33.80 16.07
CA GLY A 20 26.07 -32.84 15.30
C GLY A 20 25.47 -31.44 15.53
N CYS A 21 26.01 -30.70 16.49
CA CYS A 21 25.79 -29.26 16.65
C CYS A 21 26.65 -28.49 15.65
N GLY A 22 26.13 -27.35 15.20
CA GLY A 22 26.83 -26.26 14.50
C GLY A 22 26.07 -25.87 13.22
N GLY A 23 25.44 -24.71 13.08
CA GLY A 23 25.54 -23.45 13.83
C GLY A 23 25.58 -22.32 12.81
N GLY A 24 24.52 -21.52 12.76
CA GLY A 24 24.37 -20.31 11.95
C GLY A 24 22.99 -19.74 12.27
N GLY A 25 22.93 -18.89 13.29
CA GLY A 25 21.68 -18.45 13.92
C GLY A 25 21.00 -17.34 13.12
N ASP A 26 19.75 -17.58 12.73
CA ASP A 26 18.82 -16.54 12.32
C ASP A 26 18.22 -15.88 13.56
N GLY A 27 18.54 -14.61 13.79
CA GLY A 27 18.19 -13.83 14.99
C GLY A 27 16.76 -13.27 15.04
N ASN A 28 15.86 -13.65 14.12
CA ASN A 28 14.52 -13.05 13.99
C ASN A 28 13.38 -13.94 14.51
N SER A 29 13.63 -14.81 15.48
CA SER A 29 12.56 -15.54 16.16
C SER A 29 11.76 -14.59 17.07
N VAL A 30 10.72 -13.98 16.50
CA VAL A 30 9.67 -13.28 17.25
C VAL A 30 8.86 -14.33 18.02
N GLY A 31 8.60 -14.08 19.30
CA GLY A 31 7.90 -15.03 20.19
C GLY A 31 6.51 -15.39 19.65
N GLY A 32 6.39 -16.53 18.98
CA GLY A 32 5.15 -16.96 18.35
C GLY A 32 4.18 -17.63 19.32
N VAL A 33 2.92 -17.23 19.28
CA VAL A 33 1.80 -18.05 19.73
C VAL A 33 1.52 -19.10 18.64
N ALA A 34 1.18 -20.34 19.01
CA ALA A 34 0.88 -21.41 18.08
C ALA A 34 -0.28 -21.03 17.12
N PRO A 35 -0.24 -21.41 15.83
CA PRO A 35 -1.27 -21.02 14.87
C PRO A 35 -2.62 -21.64 15.22
N THR A 36 -3.65 -20.81 15.26
CA THR A 36 -5.06 -21.24 15.26
C THR A 36 -5.39 -21.80 13.87
N PRO A 37 -6.11 -22.93 13.74
CA PRO A 37 -6.43 -23.51 12.44
C PRO A 37 -7.27 -22.55 11.60
N THR A 38 -6.93 -22.41 10.32
CA THR A 38 -7.73 -21.70 9.32
C THR A 38 -9.11 -22.34 9.24
N PRO A 39 -10.22 -21.60 9.47
CA PRO A 39 -11.55 -22.16 9.28
C PRO A 39 -11.68 -22.57 7.82
N SER A 40 -11.98 -23.85 7.57
CA SER A 40 -12.32 -24.32 6.23
C SER A 40 -13.57 -23.54 5.75
N PRO A 41 -13.58 -23.03 4.51
CA PRO A 41 -14.74 -22.33 3.98
C PRO A 41 -16.00 -23.18 4.16
N THR A 42 -17.07 -22.56 4.65
CA THR A 42 -18.40 -23.18 4.69
C THR A 42 -18.89 -23.38 3.25
N THR A 43 -19.71 -24.41 3.03
CA THR A 43 -20.21 -24.78 1.70
C THR A 43 -20.90 -23.60 1.00
N GLY A 44 -20.24 -23.04 -0.02
CA GLY A 44 -20.72 -21.93 -0.86
C GLY A 44 -19.76 -20.74 -0.94
N ARG A 45 -19.02 -20.45 0.13
CA ARG A 45 -18.08 -19.31 0.24
C ARG A 45 -16.67 -19.71 -0.17
N LEU A 46 -15.92 -18.84 -0.83
CA LEU A 46 -14.52 -19.08 -1.22
C LEU A 46 -13.51 -18.48 -0.24
N TYR A 47 -13.94 -17.50 0.56
CA TYR A 47 -13.09 -16.78 1.51
C TYR A 47 -13.63 -16.92 2.94
N SER A 48 -12.71 -17.16 3.88
CA SER A 48 -13.02 -17.13 5.31
C SER A 48 -13.17 -15.68 5.79
N ASP A 49 -14.19 -15.43 6.60
CA ASP A 49 -14.36 -14.11 7.21
C ASP A 49 -13.27 -13.86 8.27
N PRO A 50 -12.77 -12.62 8.38
CA PRO A 50 -11.86 -12.22 9.44
C PRO A 50 -12.50 -12.44 10.81
N VAL A 51 -11.75 -13.07 11.72
CA VAL A 51 -12.18 -13.18 13.12
C VAL A 51 -12.23 -11.78 13.74
N GLN A 52 -13.32 -11.47 14.43
CA GLN A 52 -13.56 -10.15 15.02
C GLN A 52 -12.75 -10.00 16.32
N GLU A 53 -11.51 -9.55 16.19
CA GLU A 53 -10.60 -9.22 17.30
C GLU A 53 -10.30 -7.72 17.33
N SER A 54 -10.01 -7.19 18.52
CA SER A 54 -9.53 -5.81 18.68
C SER A 54 -8.59 -5.63 19.88
N LEU A 55 -7.86 -4.52 19.86
CA LEU A 55 -7.05 -4.07 20.99
C LEU A 55 -7.94 -3.48 22.09
N SER A 56 -7.81 -3.99 23.30
CA SER A 56 -8.40 -3.37 24.49
C SER A 56 -7.55 -2.18 24.96
N VAL A 57 -8.09 -1.36 25.87
CA VAL A 57 -7.31 -0.29 26.54
C VAL A 57 -6.04 -0.84 27.19
N ALA A 58 -6.13 -2.00 27.85
CA ALA A 58 -4.98 -2.63 28.49
C ALA A 58 -3.93 -3.10 27.47
N ASP A 59 -4.37 -3.57 26.30
CA ASP A 59 -3.48 -3.96 25.21
C ASP A 59 -2.69 -2.73 24.70
N VAL A 60 -3.38 -1.60 24.47
CA VAL A 60 -2.76 -0.33 24.04
C VAL A 60 -1.76 0.17 25.08
N GLN A 61 -2.12 0.14 26.36
CA GLN A 61 -1.25 0.48 27.48
C GLN A 61 0.03 -0.37 27.50
N GLN A 62 -0.09 -1.67 27.27
CA GLN A 62 1.03 -2.59 27.24
C GLN A 62 1.98 -2.31 26.06
N VAL A 63 1.44 -2.07 24.86
CA VAL A 63 2.24 -1.69 23.67
C VAL A 63 3.08 -0.44 23.96
N ILE A 64 2.45 0.60 24.54
CA ILE A 64 3.15 1.85 24.88
C ILE A 64 4.20 1.63 25.97
N ALA A 65 3.88 0.88 27.02
CA ALA A 65 4.83 0.60 28.10
C ALA A 65 6.09 -0.12 27.60
N GLN A 66 5.92 -1.08 26.68
CA GLN A 66 7.03 -1.81 26.07
C GLN A 66 7.91 -0.88 25.23
N ALA A 67 7.30 -0.02 24.41
CA ALA A 67 8.01 0.98 23.62
C ALA A 67 8.82 1.93 24.52
N VAL A 68 8.17 2.55 25.52
CA VAL A 68 8.83 3.51 26.42
C VAL A 68 9.98 2.87 27.18
N GLY A 69 9.84 1.61 27.62
CA GLY A 69 10.92 0.88 28.28
C GLY A 69 12.16 0.72 27.40
N GLU A 70 11.97 0.32 26.14
CA GLU A 70 13.09 0.18 25.19
C GLU A 70 13.68 1.54 24.81
N ALA A 71 12.84 2.57 24.63
CA ALA A 71 13.26 3.93 24.33
C ALA A 71 14.17 4.51 25.43
N GLN A 72 13.80 4.29 26.70
CA GLN A 72 14.63 4.67 27.85
C GLN A 72 15.96 3.91 27.87
N ALA A 73 15.97 2.61 27.56
CA ALA A 73 17.18 1.81 27.52
C ALA A 73 18.15 2.25 26.41
N ARG A 74 17.62 2.79 25.32
CA ARG A 74 18.39 3.32 24.19
C ARG A 74 18.81 4.77 24.34
N GLY A 75 18.23 5.48 25.31
CA GLY A 75 18.47 6.92 25.48
C GLY A 75 17.89 7.76 24.34
N LEU A 76 16.84 7.27 23.67
CA LEU A 76 16.13 7.98 22.61
C LEU A 76 14.67 8.20 23.04
N PRO A 77 14.33 9.34 23.69
CA PRO A 77 12.95 9.69 23.93
C PRO A 77 12.17 9.81 22.61
N SER A 78 11.02 9.17 22.52
CA SER A 78 10.25 9.10 21.26
C SER A 78 8.77 9.46 21.45
N THR A 79 8.11 9.76 20.34
CA THR A 79 6.65 9.75 20.20
C THR A 79 6.22 8.39 19.67
N ILE A 80 5.24 7.77 20.34
CA ILE A 80 4.69 6.45 20.03
C ILE A 80 3.22 6.58 19.68
N ALA A 81 2.80 6.05 18.54
CA ALA A 81 1.40 5.99 18.12
C ALA A 81 0.94 4.54 17.99
N VAL A 82 -0.30 4.28 18.43
CA VAL A 82 -0.96 2.98 18.26
C VAL A 82 -2.28 3.20 17.52
N VAL A 83 -2.51 2.42 16.47
CA VAL A 83 -3.75 2.45 15.67
C VAL A 83 -4.43 1.10 15.66
N ASP A 84 -5.75 1.06 15.50
CA ASP A 84 -6.47 -0.19 15.19
C ASP A 84 -6.36 -0.57 13.71
N ARG A 85 -6.95 -1.72 13.37
CA ARG A 85 -6.90 -2.30 12.01
C ARG A 85 -7.35 -1.31 10.95
N VAL A 86 -8.37 -0.48 11.20
CA VAL A 86 -8.94 0.48 10.24
C VAL A 86 -8.41 1.90 10.42
N GLY A 87 -7.34 2.06 11.22
CA GLY A 87 -6.54 3.27 11.34
C GLY A 87 -7.05 4.28 12.37
N ASN A 88 -7.98 3.91 13.26
CA ASN A 88 -8.32 4.78 14.38
C ASN A 88 -7.11 4.93 15.29
N VAL A 89 -6.72 6.17 15.60
CA VAL A 89 -5.62 6.44 16.54
C VAL A 89 -6.11 6.18 17.97
N LEU A 90 -5.61 5.11 18.57
CA LEU A 90 -6.02 4.65 19.90
C LEU A 90 -5.30 5.38 21.02
N ALA A 91 -4.06 5.80 20.76
CA ALA A 91 -3.24 6.60 21.64
C ALA A 91 -2.05 7.20 20.87
N VAL A 92 -1.63 8.39 21.30
CA VAL A 92 -0.33 8.96 20.97
C VAL A 92 0.34 9.36 22.28
N PHE A 93 1.45 8.72 22.61
CA PHE A 93 2.23 8.99 23.81
C PHE A 93 3.54 9.67 23.43
N ARG A 94 3.81 10.84 24.01
CA ARG A 94 5.07 11.56 23.80
C ARG A 94 5.91 11.49 25.07
N MET A 95 7.11 10.95 24.94
CA MET A 95 8.08 10.93 26.04
C MET A 95 8.64 12.32 26.33
N ASN A 96 9.02 12.55 27.58
CA ASN A 96 9.73 13.75 27.99
C ASN A 96 11.05 13.86 27.21
N GLY A 97 11.25 14.98 26.52
CA GLY A 97 12.46 15.23 25.71
C GLY A 97 12.45 14.59 24.32
N ALA A 98 11.33 14.00 23.88
CA ALA A 98 11.18 13.57 22.49
C ALA A 98 11.06 14.79 21.58
N ASP A 99 11.55 14.67 20.34
CA ASP A 99 11.44 15.75 19.36
C ASP A 99 9.98 16.04 19.02
N ASP A 100 9.67 17.34 18.93
CA ASP A 100 8.34 17.82 18.54
C ASP A 100 8.14 17.78 17.03
N GLU A 101 9.24 17.87 16.27
CA GLU A 101 9.28 17.97 14.82
C GLU A 101 10.20 16.91 14.21
N MET A 102 9.95 16.61 12.95
CA MET A 102 10.79 15.81 12.07
C MET A 102 10.83 16.47 10.69
N LEU A 103 11.79 16.05 9.86
CA LEU A 103 11.86 16.41 8.44
C LEU A 103 11.56 15.18 7.60
N THR A 104 10.77 15.29 6.54
CA THR A 104 10.83 14.28 5.45
C THR A 104 12.22 14.28 4.85
N SER A 105 12.79 13.12 4.61
CA SER A 105 14.15 13.03 4.09
C SER A 105 14.32 13.75 2.75
N ALA A 106 15.40 14.51 2.64
CA ALA A 106 15.90 15.08 1.38
C ALA A 106 17.09 14.28 0.83
N PHE A 107 17.41 13.14 1.46
CA PHE A 107 18.54 12.30 1.08
C PHE A 107 18.31 11.68 -0.30
N ILE A 108 19.32 11.78 -1.16
CA ILE A 108 19.37 11.18 -2.49
C ILE A 108 20.28 9.95 -2.42
N PRO A 109 19.74 8.71 -2.45
CA PRO A 109 20.53 7.49 -2.33
C PRO A 109 21.67 7.39 -3.35
N LEU A 110 21.43 7.81 -4.59
CA LEU A 110 22.43 7.77 -5.67
C LEU A 110 23.67 8.62 -5.37
N LEU A 111 23.48 9.81 -4.81
CA LEU A 111 24.56 10.79 -4.59
C LEU A 111 25.17 10.69 -3.19
N GLY A 112 24.47 10.06 -2.23
CA GLY A 112 24.88 10.02 -0.84
C GLY A 112 24.85 11.40 -0.17
N THR A 113 24.00 12.30 -0.67
CA THR A 113 23.86 13.69 -0.20
C THR A 113 22.40 14.12 -0.22
N ASP A 114 22.08 15.21 0.48
CA ASP A 114 20.75 15.83 0.43
C ASP A 114 20.56 16.68 -0.82
N ASN A 115 19.31 16.77 -1.29
CA ASN A 115 18.94 17.74 -2.31
C ASN A 115 18.85 19.16 -1.71
N VAL A 116 19.57 20.11 -2.31
CA VAL A 116 19.63 21.50 -1.83
C VAL A 116 19.49 22.48 -3.01
N PRO A 117 18.36 23.19 -3.15
CA PRO A 117 17.17 23.15 -2.27
C PRO A 117 16.37 21.83 -2.43
N PRO A 118 15.62 21.41 -1.39
CA PRO A 118 14.74 20.25 -1.51
C PRO A 118 13.63 20.49 -2.54
N ILE A 119 13.14 19.41 -3.16
CA ILE A 119 12.06 19.46 -4.14
C ILE A 119 10.87 18.60 -3.72
N ASP A 120 9.72 18.79 -4.40
CA ASP A 120 8.49 18.04 -4.16
C ASP A 120 8.08 18.07 -2.67
N ALA A 121 8.10 16.93 -1.98
CA ALA A 121 7.79 16.81 -0.56
C ALA A 121 9.03 16.50 0.30
N GLN A 122 10.25 16.74 -0.20
CA GLN A 122 11.49 16.61 0.57
C GLN A 122 11.65 17.76 1.58
N GLY A 123 12.35 17.50 2.69
CA GLY A 123 12.72 18.51 3.69
C GLY A 123 11.55 19.23 4.37
N LEU A 124 10.33 18.68 4.34
CA LEU A 124 9.16 19.27 4.94
C LEU A 124 9.18 19.15 6.47
N PRO A 125 9.04 20.26 7.22
CA PRO A 125 8.97 20.22 8.67
C PRO A 125 7.57 19.81 9.15
N ILE A 126 7.49 18.67 9.82
CA ILE A 126 6.22 18.04 10.22
C ILE A 126 6.27 17.67 11.71
N PRO A 127 5.15 17.72 12.46
CA PRO A 127 5.13 17.21 13.82
C PRO A 127 5.53 15.72 13.88
N ALA A 128 6.44 15.35 14.77
CA ALA A 128 6.92 13.95 14.89
C ALA A 128 5.78 12.95 15.15
N ALA A 129 4.73 13.39 15.86
CA ALA A 129 3.53 12.60 16.10
C ALA A 129 2.79 12.20 14.80
N ALA A 130 2.83 13.03 13.76
CA ALA A 130 2.24 12.70 12.46
C ALA A 130 3.04 11.59 11.76
N GLY A 131 4.37 11.59 11.88
CA GLY A 131 5.22 10.48 11.40
C GLY A 131 4.96 9.18 12.15
N ALA A 132 4.82 9.24 13.48
CA ALA A 132 4.52 8.05 14.29
C ALA A 132 3.17 7.44 13.90
N ILE A 133 2.14 8.26 13.68
CA ILE A 133 0.83 7.79 13.18
C ILE A 133 0.98 7.18 11.78
N ALA A 134 1.72 7.81 10.86
CA ALA A 134 1.92 7.27 9.52
C ALA A 134 2.65 5.91 9.52
N LYS A 135 3.68 5.74 10.38
CA LYS A 135 4.37 4.46 10.59
C LYS A 135 3.43 3.39 11.17
N ALA A 136 2.60 3.75 12.14
CA ALA A 136 1.61 2.84 12.72
C ALA A 136 0.57 2.36 11.69
N ILE A 137 0.03 3.30 10.90
CA ILE A 137 -0.90 3.00 9.80
C ILE A 137 -0.25 2.10 8.76
N THR A 138 1.03 2.33 8.43
CA THR A 138 1.77 1.52 7.45
C THR A 138 1.80 0.05 7.86
N GLY A 139 2.18 -0.25 9.11
CA GLY A 139 2.12 -1.61 9.65
C GLY A 139 0.71 -2.19 9.58
N ALA A 140 -0.29 -1.44 10.07
CA ALA A 140 -1.69 -1.88 10.11
C ALA A 140 -2.30 -2.16 8.73
N TYR A 141 -1.94 -1.38 7.71
CA TYR A 141 -2.62 -1.37 6.41
C TYR A 141 -1.97 -2.26 5.36
N LEU A 142 -0.64 -2.41 5.37
CA LEU A 142 0.08 -3.30 4.45
C LEU A 142 -0.09 -4.78 4.81
N SER A 143 -0.39 -5.07 6.08
CA SER A 143 -0.54 -6.43 6.59
C SER A 143 -1.96 -7.01 6.40
N SER A 144 -2.02 -8.34 6.41
CA SER A 144 -3.24 -9.16 6.27
C SER A 144 -3.12 -10.48 7.03
N GLY A 145 -4.15 -11.34 6.98
CA GLY A 145 -4.04 -12.72 7.47
C GLY A 145 -3.04 -13.59 6.68
N GLY A 146 -2.65 -13.18 5.48
CA GLY A 146 -1.72 -13.92 4.61
C GLY A 146 -0.29 -13.38 4.57
N ASN A 147 -0.04 -12.17 5.09
CA ASN A 147 1.28 -11.54 5.12
C ASN A 147 1.39 -10.53 6.27
N ALA A 148 2.59 -10.36 6.80
CA ALA A 148 2.92 -9.34 7.79
C ALA A 148 4.08 -8.49 7.28
N PHE A 149 3.79 -7.22 6.99
CA PHE A 149 4.73 -6.24 6.46
C PHE A 149 4.88 -5.07 7.44
N SER A 150 6.10 -4.56 7.56
CA SER A 150 6.47 -3.40 8.37
C SER A 150 6.76 -2.19 7.49
N SER A 151 7.06 -1.04 8.08
CA SER A 151 7.58 0.09 7.32
C SER A 151 8.96 -0.19 6.71
N ARG A 152 9.77 -1.11 7.26
CA ARG A 152 10.99 -1.60 6.58
C ARG A 152 10.67 -2.39 5.31
N THR A 153 9.63 -3.22 5.34
CA THR A 153 9.13 -3.87 4.11
C THR A 153 8.70 -2.83 3.08
N ALA A 154 7.98 -1.79 3.52
CA ALA A 154 7.58 -0.68 2.67
C ALA A 154 8.80 0.04 2.08
N SER A 155 9.82 0.33 2.89
CA SER A 155 11.10 0.91 2.46
C SER A 155 11.70 0.17 1.28
N MET A 156 11.69 -1.16 1.33
CA MET A 156 12.30 -1.99 0.31
C MET A 156 11.59 -1.92 -1.05
N ILE A 157 10.25 -1.84 -1.05
CA ILE A 157 9.43 -2.04 -2.26
C ILE A 157 9.07 -0.75 -3.00
N VAL A 158 9.55 0.40 -2.53
CA VAL A 158 9.22 1.72 -3.07
C VAL A 158 10.39 2.44 -3.74
N GLN A 159 11.54 1.80 -3.80
CA GLN A 159 12.80 2.37 -4.27
C GLN A 159 12.91 2.32 -5.80
N GLU A 160 13.85 3.08 -6.34
CA GLU A 160 14.16 3.17 -7.77
C GLU A 160 14.77 1.89 -8.36
N HIS A 161 15.23 0.96 -7.53
CA HIS A 161 15.68 -0.37 -7.92
C HIS A 161 15.36 -1.39 -6.81
N PHE A 162 15.17 -2.65 -7.19
CA PHE A 162 14.71 -3.72 -6.31
C PHE A 162 15.56 -4.99 -6.49
N PRO A 163 16.05 -5.59 -5.39
CA PRO A 163 16.10 -4.99 -4.05
C PRO A 163 17.00 -3.74 -4.01
N PRO A 164 16.76 -2.79 -3.09
CA PRO A 164 17.60 -1.59 -2.98
C PRO A 164 18.96 -1.92 -2.38
N ALA A 165 20.03 -1.74 -3.14
CA ALA A 165 21.40 -2.03 -2.72
C ALA A 165 22.41 -1.40 -3.68
N PRO A 166 23.66 -1.12 -3.24
CA PRO A 166 24.72 -0.63 -4.13
C PRO A 166 25.11 -1.57 -5.29
N THR A 167 24.68 -2.83 -5.26
CA THR A 167 25.03 -3.86 -6.27
C THR A 167 23.90 -4.20 -7.23
N THR A 168 22.72 -3.61 -7.03
CA THR A 168 21.52 -3.81 -7.84
C THR A 168 21.10 -2.61 -8.72
N PRO A 169 21.85 -1.49 -8.86
CA PRO A 169 21.54 -0.54 -9.92
C PRO A 169 21.51 -1.25 -11.28
N GLY A 170 20.43 -1.00 -12.05
CA GLY A 170 20.17 -1.72 -13.30
C GLY A 170 19.22 -2.91 -13.17
N LEU A 171 18.67 -3.15 -11.97
CA LEU A 171 17.44 -3.93 -11.79
C LEU A 171 16.21 -3.02 -11.79
N GLU A 172 15.04 -3.62 -11.97
CA GLU A 172 13.75 -2.94 -11.99
C GLU A 172 13.48 -2.18 -10.68
N SER A 173 12.68 -1.12 -10.76
CA SER A 173 12.17 -0.41 -9.59
C SER A 173 11.35 -1.31 -8.66
N GLY A 174 11.22 -0.89 -7.39
CA GLY A 174 10.33 -1.51 -6.43
C GLY A 174 8.89 -1.70 -6.96
N PRO A 175 8.24 -2.84 -6.65
CA PRO A 175 6.95 -3.20 -7.24
C PRO A 175 5.84 -2.20 -6.87
N LEU A 176 5.98 -1.50 -5.74
CA LEU A 176 5.02 -0.49 -5.25
C LEU A 176 5.61 0.92 -5.22
N PHE A 177 6.57 1.22 -6.10
CA PHE A 177 7.12 2.57 -6.30
C PHE A 177 6.04 3.66 -6.27
N GLY A 178 6.14 4.59 -5.31
CA GLY A 178 5.19 5.69 -5.13
C GLY A 178 3.94 5.37 -4.29
N VAL A 179 3.80 4.18 -3.67
CA VAL A 179 2.67 3.84 -2.79
C VAL A 179 2.59 4.72 -1.54
N GLN A 180 3.67 5.40 -1.18
CA GLN A 180 3.74 6.35 -0.07
C GLN A 180 2.63 7.39 -0.18
N PHE A 181 2.33 7.86 -1.41
CA PHE A 181 1.28 8.85 -1.66
C PHE A 181 -0.09 8.21 -1.90
N SER A 182 -0.46 7.30 -0.99
CA SER A 182 -1.80 6.73 -0.85
C SER A 182 -2.32 6.97 0.57
N GLN A 183 -3.62 6.73 0.82
CA GLN A 183 -4.25 7.02 2.11
C GLN A 183 -4.07 8.48 2.54
N LEU A 184 -4.11 9.36 1.54
CA LEU A 184 -3.78 10.78 1.67
C LEU A 184 -4.78 11.50 2.59
N PRO A 185 -4.34 12.55 3.29
CA PRO A 185 -5.21 13.30 4.21
C PRO A 185 -6.38 14.05 3.53
N CYS A 186 -6.25 14.28 2.22
CA CYS A 186 -7.23 14.90 1.35
C CYS A 186 -8.11 13.90 0.58
N SER A 187 -7.87 12.58 0.69
CA SER A 187 -8.66 11.58 -0.03
C SER A 187 -10.15 11.71 0.32
N ASP A 188 -11.00 11.62 -0.69
CA ASP A 188 -12.46 11.60 -0.56
C ASP A 188 -13.00 10.21 -0.13
N LEU A 189 -12.16 9.17 -0.20
CA LEU A 189 -12.47 7.84 0.30
C LEU A 189 -12.11 7.69 1.78
N ALA A 190 -11.02 8.31 2.24
CA ALA A 190 -10.57 8.15 3.61
C ALA A 190 -11.49 8.85 4.62
N ALA A 191 -11.83 8.14 5.70
CA ALA A 191 -12.56 8.70 6.82
C ALA A 191 -11.63 9.55 7.70
N ARG A 192 -12.20 10.58 8.34
CA ARG A 192 -11.54 11.43 9.33
C ARG A 192 -11.95 10.99 10.74
N ALA A 193 -11.21 11.40 11.78
CA ALA A 193 -11.60 11.12 13.17
C ALA A 193 -13.01 11.66 13.50
N SER A 194 -13.41 12.78 12.86
CA SER A 194 -14.76 13.35 12.98
C SER A 194 -15.88 12.46 12.46
N ASP A 195 -15.57 11.43 11.66
CA ASP A 195 -16.56 10.52 11.08
C ASP A 195 -16.86 9.33 12.01
N GLY A 196 -16.40 9.38 13.27
CA GLY A 196 -16.54 8.28 14.23
C GLY A 196 -15.40 7.28 14.12
N LEU A 197 -15.67 6.00 14.37
CA LEU A 197 -14.65 4.93 14.38
C LEU A 197 -14.58 4.12 13.07
N ILE A 198 -15.32 4.54 12.04
CA ILE A 198 -15.29 3.89 10.73
C ILE A 198 -13.99 4.20 9.98
N GLY A 199 -13.44 3.22 9.27
CA GLY A 199 -12.31 3.42 8.37
C GLY A 199 -12.60 3.11 6.90
N PRO A 200 -11.55 3.03 6.06
CA PRO A 200 -10.15 3.33 6.41
C PRO A 200 -9.98 4.78 6.85
N LYS A 201 -9.24 5.04 7.93
CA LYS A 201 -8.82 6.38 8.31
C LYS A 201 -7.68 6.87 7.43
N ARG A 202 -7.66 8.18 7.18
CA ARG A 202 -6.55 8.86 6.52
C ARG A 202 -5.24 8.73 7.30
N SER A 203 -4.12 8.73 6.60
CA SER A 203 -2.79 8.92 7.18
C SER A 203 -2.34 10.39 7.06
N PRO A 204 -1.60 10.94 8.04
CA PRO A 204 -1.08 12.31 7.96
C PRO A 204 -0.21 12.58 6.73
N LEU A 205 0.59 11.60 6.32
CA LEU A 205 1.60 11.74 5.26
C LEU A 205 1.50 10.66 4.17
N GLY A 206 0.50 9.79 4.26
CA GLY A 206 0.43 8.55 3.51
C GLY A 206 1.22 7.42 4.17
N LEU A 207 1.77 6.49 3.39
CA LEU A 207 2.52 5.35 3.93
C LEU A 207 4.01 5.68 4.14
N ALA A 208 4.60 5.08 5.16
CA ALA A 208 5.98 5.30 5.59
C ALA A 208 6.94 4.32 4.93
N ALA A 209 8.04 4.83 4.38
CA ALA A 209 9.22 4.03 4.04
C ALA A 209 10.20 3.93 5.22
N ASP A 210 10.03 4.78 6.22
CA ASP A 210 10.94 4.93 7.35
C ASP A 210 10.74 3.79 8.39
N PRO A 211 11.77 3.01 8.78
CA PRO A 211 11.63 1.94 9.76
C PRO A 211 11.07 2.41 11.11
N GLY A 212 10.49 1.50 11.90
CA GLY A 212 9.80 1.86 13.16
C GLY A 212 8.26 1.77 13.13
N GLY A 213 7.68 1.22 12.06
CA GLY A 213 6.26 0.85 11.97
C GLY A 213 6.06 -0.66 11.90
N PHE A 214 5.34 -1.26 12.86
CA PHE A 214 5.04 -2.69 12.88
C PHE A 214 3.53 -2.99 12.98
N PRO A 215 3.06 -4.08 12.37
CA PRO A 215 1.69 -4.54 12.57
C PRO A 215 1.52 -5.20 13.94
N LEU A 216 0.31 -5.10 14.51
CA LEU A 216 -0.07 -5.76 15.75
C LEU A 216 -1.06 -6.88 15.45
N TYR A 217 -0.79 -8.07 15.97
CA TYR A 217 -1.60 -9.28 15.83
C TYR A 217 -2.07 -9.80 17.19
N LYS A 218 -3.33 -10.19 17.27
CA LYS A 218 -3.92 -10.84 18.45
C LYS A 218 -4.56 -12.14 18.01
N ASN A 219 -4.17 -13.25 18.65
CA ASN A 219 -4.65 -14.59 18.28
C ASN A 219 -4.45 -14.96 16.80
N GLY A 220 -3.39 -14.41 16.17
CA GLY A 220 -3.09 -14.60 14.74
C GLY A 220 -3.87 -13.70 13.79
N VAL A 221 -4.68 -12.77 14.29
CA VAL A 221 -5.47 -11.80 13.52
C VAL A 221 -4.81 -10.43 13.59
N VAL A 222 -4.65 -9.74 12.46
CA VAL A 222 -4.18 -8.35 12.45
C VAL A 222 -5.22 -7.43 13.09
N VAL A 223 -4.84 -6.73 14.16
CA VAL A 223 -5.72 -5.86 14.96
C VAL A 223 -5.31 -4.40 14.95
N GLY A 224 -4.16 -4.06 14.38
CA GLY A 224 -3.68 -2.69 14.34
C GLY A 224 -2.21 -2.55 13.96
N GLY A 225 -1.61 -1.46 14.39
CA GLY A 225 -0.20 -1.16 14.16
C GLY A 225 0.35 -0.20 15.21
N VAL A 226 1.67 -0.24 15.38
CA VAL A 226 2.44 0.68 16.22
C VAL A 226 3.48 1.40 15.37
N GLY A 227 3.72 2.67 15.67
CA GLY A 227 4.70 3.51 14.98
C GLY A 227 5.46 4.36 15.97
N VAL A 228 6.76 4.54 15.72
CA VAL A 228 7.70 5.28 16.59
C VAL A 228 8.42 6.33 15.76
N MET A 229 8.52 7.55 16.30
CA MET A 229 9.38 8.63 15.80
C MET A 229 10.14 9.27 16.97
N GLY A 230 11.41 9.56 16.82
CA GLY A 230 12.31 10.00 17.88
C GLY A 230 13.66 10.52 17.41
N ASP A 231 14.10 10.29 16.17
CA ASP A 231 15.39 10.81 15.67
C ASP A 231 15.29 12.08 14.81
N GLY A 232 14.07 12.45 14.40
CA GLY A 232 13.78 13.66 13.64
C GLY A 232 13.94 13.54 12.13
N ASP A 233 14.31 12.38 11.59
CA ASP A 233 14.37 12.11 10.15
C ASP A 233 13.28 11.11 9.74
N TYR A 234 12.39 11.52 8.85
CA TYR A 234 11.37 10.65 8.28
C TYR A 234 11.90 10.10 6.95
N GLY A 235 12.70 9.04 7.05
CA GLY A 235 13.60 8.56 6.01
C GLY A 235 13.21 7.27 5.30
N LEU A 236 14.24 6.53 4.90
CA LEU A 236 14.19 5.27 4.17
C LEU A 236 15.51 4.51 4.37
N ASP A 237 15.48 3.20 4.18
CA ASP A 237 16.66 2.34 4.11
C ASP A 237 16.98 2.01 2.63
N PRO A 238 18.07 2.57 2.07
CA PRO A 238 18.45 2.35 0.68
C PRO A 238 19.31 1.09 0.46
N ASN A 239 19.62 0.28 1.50
CA ASN A 239 20.60 -0.79 1.37
C ASN A 239 20.23 -2.08 2.12
N VAL A 240 19.66 -3.05 1.40
CA VAL A 240 19.37 -4.38 1.98
C VAL A 240 20.59 -5.31 2.11
N LEU A 241 21.82 -4.85 1.94
CA LEU A 241 23.00 -5.69 2.15
C LEU A 241 23.59 -5.58 3.55
N ASP A 242 23.27 -4.53 4.29
CA ASP A 242 23.68 -4.37 5.67
C ASP A 242 22.55 -4.75 6.65
N VAL A 243 22.83 -4.60 7.94
CA VAL A 243 21.83 -4.72 9.01
C VAL A 243 21.84 -3.39 9.73
N ASP A 244 20.80 -2.62 9.50
CA ASP A 244 20.63 -1.32 10.10
C ASP A 244 20.36 -1.45 11.61
N THR A 245 20.92 -0.52 12.39
CA THR A 245 20.75 -0.47 13.85
C THR A 245 19.95 0.78 14.23
N ASP A 246 18.76 0.87 13.67
CA ASP A 246 17.78 1.92 13.92
C ASP A 246 17.13 1.75 15.31
N ALA A 247 17.31 2.74 16.18
CA ALA A 247 16.76 2.73 17.53
C ALA A 247 15.22 2.79 17.55
N GLU A 248 14.58 3.51 16.64
CA GLU A 248 13.13 3.58 16.49
C GLU A 248 12.56 2.21 16.09
N GLU A 249 13.24 1.49 15.20
CA GLU A 249 12.84 0.13 14.83
C GLU A 249 12.90 -0.83 16.02
N TYR A 250 13.93 -0.77 16.86
CA TYR A 250 13.98 -1.58 18.08
C TYR A 250 12.90 -1.20 19.09
N ILE A 251 12.60 0.09 19.26
CA ILE A 251 11.53 0.57 20.14
C ILE A 251 10.17 0.04 19.66
N ALA A 252 9.91 0.11 18.35
CA ALA A 252 8.69 -0.40 17.75
C ALA A 252 8.63 -1.94 17.81
N LEU A 253 9.76 -2.63 17.64
CA LEU A 253 9.87 -4.07 17.79
C LEU A 253 9.54 -4.50 19.22
N ALA A 254 10.03 -3.77 20.24
CA ALA A 254 9.68 -4.00 21.64
C ALA A 254 8.17 -3.87 21.86
N ALA A 255 7.56 -2.81 21.32
CA ALA A 255 6.14 -2.52 21.42
C ALA A 255 5.23 -3.61 20.84
N MET A 256 5.69 -4.30 19.79
CA MET A 256 4.95 -5.37 19.13
C MET A 256 5.05 -6.72 19.87
N GLN A 257 5.98 -6.95 20.80
CA GLN A 257 6.32 -8.30 21.26
C GLN A 257 5.13 -9.12 21.82
N SER A 258 4.16 -8.48 22.46
CA SER A 258 2.94 -9.15 22.94
C SER A 258 1.84 -9.34 21.89
N PHE A 259 2.05 -8.79 20.70
CA PHE A 259 1.15 -8.76 19.56
C PHE A 259 1.88 -9.13 18.26
N ALA A 260 2.83 -10.05 18.35
CA ALA A 260 3.65 -10.42 17.21
C ALA A 260 2.85 -11.15 16.12
N PRO A 261 3.10 -10.87 14.84
CA PRO A 261 2.57 -11.68 13.73
C PRO A 261 3.02 -13.15 13.82
N PRO A 262 2.22 -14.08 13.28
CA PRO A 262 2.67 -15.45 13.06
C PRO A 262 3.95 -15.49 12.21
N SER A 263 4.95 -16.26 12.66
CA SER A 263 6.29 -16.29 12.05
C SER A 263 6.31 -16.83 10.60
N ASN A 264 5.26 -17.55 10.19
CA ASN A 264 5.11 -18.10 8.86
C ASN A 264 4.58 -17.09 7.83
N ILE A 265 4.06 -15.94 8.23
CA ILE A 265 3.56 -14.91 7.31
C ILE A 265 4.41 -13.63 7.29
N LEU A 266 5.50 -13.60 8.06
CA LEU A 266 6.46 -12.48 8.04
C LEU A 266 6.99 -12.20 6.63
N ALA A 267 7.33 -10.93 6.36
CA ALA A 267 7.87 -10.49 5.08
C ALA A 267 9.03 -11.35 4.58
N ASN A 268 9.91 -11.82 5.47
CA ASN A 268 11.04 -12.69 5.13
C ASN A 268 10.66 -14.13 4.75
N ARG A 269 9.36 -14.42 4.65
CA ARG A 269 8.80 -15.66 4.08
C ARG A 269 8.11 -15.42 2.73
N ILE A 270 8.05 -14.17 2.27
CA ILE A 270 7.43 -13.75 1.03
C ILE A 270 8.53 -13.36 0.04
N THR A 271 8.40 -13.84 -1.18
CA THR A 271 9.33 -13.52 -2.27
C THR A 271 8.65 -12.72 -3.37
N VAL A 272 9.32 -11.68 -3.82
CA VAL A 272 8.96 -10.90 -5.02
C VAL A 272 10.17 -10.97 -5.95
N ASP A 273 9.96 -11.37 -7.20
CA ASP A 273 11.02 -11.52 -8.20
C ASP A 273 12.24 -12.33 -7.71
N GLY A 274 11.96 -13.40 -6.95
CA GLY A 274 12.99 -14.27 -6.36
C GLY A 274 13.70 -13.67 -5.13
N THR A 275 13.45 -12.42 -4.79
CA THR A 275 14.00 -11.72 -3.63
C THR A 275 13.09 -11.84 -2.42
N THR A 276 13.65 -12.19 -1.27
CA THR A 276 12.91 -12.25 0.00
C THR A 276 12.78 -10.86 0.61
N LEU A 277 11.57 -10.50 1.06
CA LEU A 277 11.33 -9.18 1.65
C LEU A 277 11.88 -9.06 3.08
N ARG A 278 12.25 -7.85 3.51
CA ARG A 278 12.70 -7.60 4.89
C ARG A 278 11.54 -7.24 5.80
N PHE A 279 11.44 -7.92 6.94
CA PHE A 279 10.47 -7.60 7.99
C PHE A 279 11.04 -6.66 9.05
N SER A 280 12.28 -6.89 9.47
CA SER A 280 12.94 -6.14 10.55
C SER A 280 14.44 -6.40 10.50
N ASP A 281 15.24 -5.37 10.67
CA ASP A 281 16.69 -5.49 10.92
C ASP A 281 16.97 -5.50 12.43
N ALA A 282 16.12 -4.80 13.20
CA ALA A 282 16.03 -4.99 14.64
C ALA A 282 15.77 -6.46 14.99
N SER A 283 16.45 -6.95 16.04
CA SER A 283 16.35 -8.34 16.51
C SER A 283 15.94 -8.41 17.98
N VAL A 284 15.07 -9.38 18.30
CA VAL A 284 14.52 -9.56 19.66
C VAL A 284 15.61 -9.82 20.69
N GLY A 285 16.71 -10.48 20.29
CA GLY A 285 17.85 -10.77 21.17
C GLY A 285 18.64 -9.53 21.65
N LYS A 286 18.40 -8.35 21.06
CA LYS A 286 19.02 -7.08 21.46
C LYS A 286 18.04 -6.13 22.15
N LEU A 287 16.84 -6.60 22.51
CA LEU A 287 15.89 -5.84 23.31
C LEU A 287 16.25 -5.88 24.80
N SER A 288 15.92 -4.81 25.49
CA SER A 288 15.92 -4.78 26.95
C SER A 288 14.72 -5.56 27.51
N PRO A 289 14.72 -5.90 28.82
CA PRO A 289 13.55 -6.52 29.44
C PRO A 289 12.28 -5.69 29.24
N LEU A 290 11.25 -6.32 28.66
CA LEU A 290 9.99 -5.66 28.33
C LEU A 290 9.34 -5.07 29.57
N GLN A 291 9.00 -3.79 29.49
CA GLN A 291 8.19 -3.09 30.50
C GLN A 291 6.71 -3.21 30.14
N THR A 292 5.83 -3.44 31.12
CA THR A 292 4.38 -3.62 30.86
C THR A 292 3.49 -2.75 31.72
N ASN A 293 4.06 -1.96 32.63
CA ASN A 293 3.29 -1.15 33.58
C ASN A 293 3.12 0.29 33.08
N PHE A 294 2.03 0.54 32.34
CA PHE A 294 1.71 1.89 31.85
C PHE A 294 1.57 2.93 32.97
N ALA A 295 1.01 2.55 34.12
CA ALA A 295 0.85 3.48 35.25
C ALA A 295 2.19 3.95 35.84
N ALA A 296 3.29 3.24 35.58
CA ALA A 296 4.63 3.67 36.00
C ALA A 296 5.26 4.72 35.06
N ILE A 297 4.74 4.87 33.84
CA ILE A 297 5.30 5.78 32.82
C ILE A 297 4.40 7.00 32.56
N ASP A 298 3.09 6.88 32.74
CA ASP A 298 2.16 7.97 32.46
C ASP A 298 2.29 9.12 33.46
N GLY A 299 2.51 10.33 32.96
CA GLY A 299 2.85 11.51 33.75
C GLY A 299 4.26 11.51 34.34
N VAL A 300 5.07 10.47 34.11
CA VAL A 300 6.43 10.32 34.64
C VAL A 300 7.47 10.35 33.52
N ALA A 301 7.36 9.44 32.56
CA ALA A 301 8.24 9.33 31.41
C ALA A 301 7.74 10.13 30.19
N GLY A 302 6.49 10.58 30.23
CA GLY A 302 5.80 11.29 29.15
C GLY A 302 4.31 11.42 29.44
N ALA A 303 3.54 11.75 28.43
CA ALA A 303 2.09 11.84 28.53
C ALA A 303 1.40 11.49 27.21
N LEU A 304 0.11 11.12 27.30
CA LEU A 304 -0.77 11.09 26.14
C LEU A 304 -1.03 12.51 25.63
N ILE A 305 -1.01 12.70 24.32
CA ILE A 305 -1.17 14.03 23.69
C ILE A 305 -2.28 14.06 22.64
N PRO A 306 -3.01 15.17 22.52
CA PRO A 306 -3.96 15.38 21.43
C PRO A 306 -3.22 15.66 20.12
N ILE A 307 -3.75 15.16 19.01
CA ILE A 307 -3.27 15.46 17.66
C ILE A 307 -4.46 15.92 16.82
N THR A 308 -4.44 17.18 16.42
CA THR A 308 -5.53 17.84 15.70
C THR A 308 -5.99 17.02 14.49
N GLY A 309 -7.26 16.60 14.51
CA GLY A 309 -7.88 15.81 13.44
C GLY A 309 -7.65 14.29 13.50
N TYR A 310 -6.96 13.79 14.54
CA TYR A 310 -6.63 12.37 14.73
C TYR A 310 -7.04 11.81 16.09
N THR A 311 -6.73 12.51 17.19
CA THR A 311 -7.09 12.11 18.56
C THR A 311 -7.19 13.32 19.47
N ASP A 312 -8.04 13.24 20.50
CA ASP A 312 -8.16 14.24 21.56
C ASP A 312 -7.19 14.01 22.73
N GLY A 313 -6.27 13.05 22.59
CA GLY A 313 -5.28 12.70 23.62
C GLY A 313 -5.80 11.75 24.68
N THR A 314 -6.99 11.17 24.46
CA THR A 314 -7.50 10.09 25.30
C THR A 314 -7.08 8.72 24.77
N LEU A 315 -6.96 7.77 25.70
CA LEU A 315 -6.70 6.37 25.37
C LEU A 315 -8.04 5.65 25.17
N ILE A 316 -8.21 5.03 24.00
CA ILE A 316 -9.42 4.28 23.64
C ILE A 316 -9.13 2.85 23.21
N ALA A 317 -10.14 1.99 23.26
CA ALA A 317 -10.06 0.64 22.68
C ALA A 317 -10.24 0.67 21.15
N GLY A 318 -9.68 -0.31 20.47
CA GLY A 318 -9.82 -0.48 19.02
C GLY A 318 -11.14 -1.10 18.61
N THR A 319 -11.49 -0.90 17.34
CA THR A 319 -12.71 -1.42 16.74
C THR A 319 -12.46 -2.76 16.06
N ALA A 320 -13.33 -3.74 16.29
CA ALA A 320 -13.21 -5.06 15.66
C ALA A 320 -13.48 -4.96 14.15
N TYR A 321 -12.50 -5.36 13.34
CA TYR A 321 -12.59 -5.36 11.88
C TYR A 321 -13.66 -6.34 11.36
N GLY A 322 -14.25 -6.03 10.21
CA GLY A 322 -15.33 -6.83 9.61
C GLY A 322 -16.71 -6.56 10.22
N THR A 323 -16.84 -5.50 11.02
CA THR A 323 -18.09 -5.07 11.65
C THR A 323 -18.57 -3.73 11.08
N GLU A 324 -19.86 -3.46 11.24
CA GLU A 324 -20.47 -2.16 10.93
C GLU A 324 -19.70 -1.01 11.60
N ALA A 325 -19.31 -1.17 12.87
CA ALA A 325 -18.58 -0.17 13.63
C ALA A 325 -17.20 0.16 13.03
N SER A 326 -16.54 -0.83 12.40
CA SER A 326 -15.23 -0.61 11.75
C SER A 326 -15.31 0.12 10.42
N GLY A 327 -16.51 0.32 9.87
CA GLY A 327 -16.70 0.88 8.54
C GLY A 327 -16.42 -0.10 7.41
N ILE A 328 -16.10 -1.36 7.71
CA ILE A 328 -15.86 -2.41 6.72
C ILE A 328 -16.57 -3.67 7.17
N ARG A 329 -17.52 -4.17 6.37
CA ARG A 329 -18.30 -5.38 6.69
C ARG A 329 -18.64 -6.17 5.43
N GLN A 330 -19.11 -7.39 5.64
CA GLN A 330 -19.71 -8.19 4.59
C GLN A 330 -20.88 -7.44 3.95
N ALA A 331 -20.98 -7.52 2.62
CA ALA A 331 -22.11 -7.03 1.86
C ALA A 331 -23.36 -7.86 2.14
N THR A 332 -24.50 -7.21 2.19
CA THR A 332 -25.80 -7.90 2.13
C THR A 332 -26.09 -8.32 0.68
N ALA A 333 -26.97 -9.32 0.51
CA ALA A 333 -27.39 -9.78 -0.82
C ALA A 333 -28.04 -8.68 -1.69
N GLY A 334 -28.58 -7.62 -1.07
CA GLY A 334 -29.11 -6.46 -1.79
C GLY A 334 -28.05 -5.47 -2.27
N GLU A 335 -26.87 -5.47 -1.65
CA GLU A 335 -25.75 -4.60 -2.02
C GLU A 335 -24.90 -5.25 -3.11
N PHE A 336 -24.56 -6.53 -2.94
CA PHE A 336 -23.72 -7.27 -3.88
C PHE A 336 -24.09 -8.76 -3.92
N THR A 337 -24.07 -9.35 -5.12
CA THR A 337 -24.58 -10.71 -5.36
C THR A 337 -23.65 -11.79 -4.81
N ASN A 338 -22.33 -11.57 -4.87
CA ASN A 338 -21.35 -12.49 -4.31
C ASN A 338 -21.30 -12.34 -2.79
N ASP A 339 -21.54 -13.42 -2.07
CA ASP A 339 -21.62 -13.44 -0.62
C ASP A 339 -20.25 -13.36 0.08
N ASP A 340 -19.13 -13.54 -0.64
CA ASP A 340 -17.78 -13.24 -0.18
C ASP A 340 -17.42 -11.75 -0.18
N ALA A 341 -18.24 -10.89 -0.78
CA ALA A 341 -17.89 -9.47 -0.92
C ALA A 341 -18.02 -8.71 0.39
N PHE A 342 -17.05 -7.83 0.64
CA PHE A 342 -17.08 -6.82 1.69
C PHE A 342 -17.20 -5.43 1.05
N ILE A 343 -17.80 -4.50 1.79
CA ILE A 343 -18.05 -3.11 1.39
C ILE A 343 -17.61 -2.13 2.48
N LEU A 344 -17.56 -0.84 2.12
CA LEU A 344 -17.35 0.25 3.06
C LEU A 344 -18.71 0.78 3.54
N THR A 345 -18.91 0.87 4.86
CA THR A 345 -20.17 1.31 5.47
C THR A 345 -19.97 2.57 6.32
N ASP A 346 -21.04 3.35 6.48
CA ASP A 346 -21.05 4.60 7.25
C ASP A 346 -21.17 4.38 8.77
N GLY A 347 -21.26 3.12 9.22
CA GLY A 347 -21.45 2.75 10.62
C GLY A 347 -22.92 2.81 11.06
N ALA A 348 -23.82 3.22 10.17
CA ALA A 348 -25.27 3.28 10.38
C ALA A 348 -26.04 2.30 9.47
N GLY A 349 -25.33 1.38 8.82
CA GLY A 349 -25.88 0.36 7.93
C GLY A 349 -25.88 0.73 6.45
N THR A 350 -25.43 1.93 6.08
CA THR A 350 -25.43 2.39 4.68
C THR A 350 -24.07 2.15 4.02
N ASN A 351 -24.07 1.49 2.86
CA ASN A 351 -22.89 1.44 2.00
C ASN A 351 -22.49 2.86 1.56
N ARG A 352 -21.23 3.22 1.81
CA ARG A 352 -20.65 4.54 1.45
C ARG A 352 -20.45 4.70 -0.05
N PHE A 353 -20.22 3.60 -0.77
CA PHE A 353 -19.95 3.58 -2.20
C PHE A 353 -20.76 2.46 -2.88
N PRO A 354 -22.10 2.56 -2.88
CA PRO A 354 -22.96 1.55 -3.47
C PRO A 354 -22.79 1.52 -4.99
N VAL A 355 -23.03 0.35 -5.58
CA VAL A 355 -23.05 0.20 -7.04
C VAL A 355 -24.13 1.11 -7.63
N ARG A 356 -23.76 2.07 -8.48
CA ARG A 356 -24.68 3.07 -9.07
C ARG A 356 -24.36 3.35 -10.55
N ALA A 357 -25.29 4.02 -11.23
CA ALA A 357 -25.07 4.54 -12.58
C ALA A 357 -24.11 5.75 -12.56
N ALA A 358 -23.44 5.98 -13.67
CA ALA A 358 -22.54 7.11 -13.87
C ALA A 358 -23.26 8.46 -13.89
N THR A 359 -22.52 9.50 -13.53
CA THR A 359 -23.03 10.87 -13.32
C THR A 359 -22.63 11.85 -14.42
N ASP A 360 -21.92 11.36 -15.42
CA ASP A 360 -21.27 12.13 -16.48
C ASP A 360 -22.12 12.29 -17.74
N GLY A 361 -23.45 12.18 -17.62
CA GLY A 361 -24.40 12.32 -18.72
C GLY A 361 -24.35 13.68 -19.44
N ALA A 362 -23.75 14.70 -18.83
CA ALA A 362 -23.49 15.99 -19.46
C ALA A 362 -22.31 15.97 -20.44
N ALA A 363 -21.34 15.06 -20.25
CA ALA A 363 -20.20 14.85 -21.14
C ALA A 363 -20.37 13.63 -22.06
N HIS A 364 -21.19 12.64 -21.66
CA HIS A 364 -21.34 11.38 -22.37
C HIS A 364 -22.82 11.09 -22.65
N ALA A 365 -23.17 10.93 -23.93
CA ALA A 365 -24.55 10.65 -24.35
C ALA A 365 -25.06 9.28 -23.89
N GLN A 366 -24.14 8.35 -23.65
CA GLN A 366 -24.40 7.01 -23.11
C GLN A 366 -23.42 6.79 -21.97
N PRO A 367 -23.73 7.24 -20.74
CA PRO A 367 -22.90 6.98 -19.56
C PRO A 367 -23.02 5.51 -19.13
N LEU A 368 -22.17 5.03 -18.23
CA LEU A 368 -22.31 3.68 -17.66
C LEU A 368 -23.63 3.56 -16.88
N THR A 369 -24.41 2.51 -17.16
CA THR A 369 -25.59 2.18 -16.38
C THR A 369 -25.21 1.47 -15.08
N GLN A 370 -26.12 1.45 -14.09
CA GLN A 370 -25.89 0.69 -12.85
C GLN A 370 -25.70 -0.81 -13.11
N ALA A 371 -26.40 -1.37 -14.10
CA ALA A 371 -26.29 -2.78 -14.45
C ALA A 371 -24.90 -3.12 -15.02
N GLU A 372 -24.34 -2.23 -15.84
CA GLU A 372 -22.99 -2.38 -16.38
C GLU A 372 -21.92 -2.19 -15.31
N ALA A 373 -22.07 -1.19 -14.44
CA ALA A 373 -21.19 -1.01 -13.29
C ALA A 373 -21.19 -2.26 -12.39
N ARG A 374 -22.36 -2.86 -12.16
CA ARG A 374 -22.50 -4.13 -11.44
C ARG A 374 -21.80 -5.27 -12.14
N ALA A 375 -21.99 -5.42 -13.46
CA ALA A 375 -21.36 -6.48 -14.24
C ALA A 375 -19.82 -6.40 -14.16
N ILE A 376 -19.23 -5.21 -14.34
CA ILE A 376 -17.77 -5.00 -14.24
C ILE A 376 -17.25 -5.45 -12.87
N LEU A 377 -17.88 -5.00 -11.79
CA LEU A 377 -17.45 -5.35 -10.43
C LEU A 377 -17.65 -6.84 -10.12
N GLU A 378 -18.74 -7.45 -10.55
CA GLU A 378 -19.00 -8.89 -10.36
C GLU A 378 -18.02 -9.77 -11.13
N GLU A 379 -17.71 -9.43 -12.38
CA GLU A 379 -16.76 -10.19 -13.20
C GLU A 379 -15.32 -10.02 -12.67
N ALA A 380 -14.93 -8.81 -12.26
CA ALA A 380 -13.63 -8.59 -11.62
C ALA A 380 -13.50 -9.38 -10.31
N PHE A 381 -14.55 -9.39 -9.47
CA PHE A 381 -14.59 -10.19 -8.25
C PHE A 381 -14.49 -11.70 -8.55
N THR A 382 -15.12 -12.15 -9.64
CA THR A 382 -15.05 -13.54 -10.09
C THR A 382 -13.62 -13.90 -10.52
N VAL A 383 -12.94 -13.05 -11.30
CA VAL A 383 -11.53 -13.25 -11.68
C VAL A 383 -10.64 -13.31 -10.44
N MET A 384 -10.81 -12.36 -9.51
CA MET A 384 -10.10 -12.34 -8.22
C MET A 384 -10.29 -13.66 -7.45
N SER A 385 -11.51 -14.16 -7.37
CA SER A 385 -11.84 -15.39 -6.64
C SER A 385 -11.11 -16.63 -7.18
N ARG A 386 -10.71 -16.59 -8.46
CA ARG A 386 -9.98 -17.67 -9.14
C ARG A 386 -8.47 -17.46 -9.09
N ALA A 387 -8.02 -16.21 -8.92
CA ALA A 387 -6.62 -15.83 -9.01
C ALA A 387 -5.79 -16.36 -7.83
N ARG A 388 -4.56 -16.80 -8.15
CA ARG A 388 -3.53 -17.16 -7.19
C ARG A 388 -2.82 -15.91 -6.70
N ALA A 389 -2.70 -15.79 -5.39
CA ALA A 389 -1.96 -14.73 -4.73
C ALA A 389 -0.45 -14.88 -4.93
N GLN A 390 0.24 -13.75 -5.09
CA GLN A 390 1.70 -13.65 -5.12
C GLN A 390 2.29 -13.47 -3.71
N ILE A 391 1.68 -12.59 -2.92
CA ILE A 391 2.27 -12.09 -1.67
C ILE A 391 1.58 -12.65 -0.42
N ARG A 392 1.04 -13.87 -0.49
CA ARG A 392 0.26 -14.47 0.61
C ARG A 392 0.75 -15.87 0.92
N ARG A 393 0.69 -16.22 2.21
CA ARG A 393 0.91 -17.58 2.70
C ARG A 393 -0.34 -18.14 3.40
N PRO A 394 -0.60 -19.46 3.30
CA PRO A 394 0.17 -20.45 2.54
C PRO A 394 0.16 -20.19 1.03
N LEU A 395 1.15 -20.72 0.30
CA LEU A 395 1.16 -20.64 -1.16
C LEU A 395 -0.12 -21.26 -1.72
N ASP A 396 -0.49 -20.88 -2.94
CA ASP A 396 -1.76 -21.25 -3.58
C ASP A 396 -3.01 -20.72 -2.84
N SER A 397 -2.84 -19.69 -2.01
CA SER A 397 -3.97 -18.89 -1.50
C SER A 397 -4.61 -18.05 -2.62
N ARG A 398 -5.89 -17.74 -2.46
CA ARG A 398 -6.61 -16.81 -3.34
C ARG A 398 -6.11 -15.38 -3.17
N ALA A 399 -6.02 -14.64 -4.28
CA ALA A 399 -5.77 -13.21 -4.26
C ALA A 399 -6.84 -12.50 -3.43
N GLN A 400 -6.43 -11.48 -2.69
CA GLN A 400 -7.30 -10.67 -1.85
C GLN A 400 -7.04 -9.18 -2.13
N VAL A 401 -7.98 -8.54 -2.81
CA VAL A 401 -7.83 -7.17 -3.32
C VAL A 401 -9.09 -6.33 -3.07
N SER A 402 -8.93 -5.01 -3.16
CA SER A 402 -10.03 -4.06 -3.29
C SER A 402 -10.18 -3.67 -4.77
N ILE A 403 -11.43 -3.47 -5.20
CA ILE A 403 -11.81 -3.18 -6.58
C ILE A 403 -12.69 -1.93 -6.57
N SER A 404 -12.28 -0.92 -7.34
CA SER A 404 -12.98 0.36 -7.46
C SER A 404 -13.32 0.65 -8.92
N LEU A 405 -14.50 1.20 -9.16
CA LEU A 405 -14.97 1.65 -10.48
C LEU A 405 -15.34 3.13 -10.42
N VAL A 406 -14.93 3.90 -11.42
CA VAL A 406 -15.28 5.32 -11.56
C VAL A 406 -15.85 5.64 -12.94
N ASP A 407 -16.64 6.72 -13.04
CA ASP A 407 -17.00 7.34 -14.33
C ASP A 407 -15.91 8.32 -14.80
N THR A 408 -16.15 9.00 -15.94
CA THR A 408 -15.17 9.93 -16.53
C THR A 408 -14.99 11.24 -15.76
N TYR A 409 -15.81 11.51 -14.76
CA TYR A 409 -15.65 12.62 -13.81
C TYR A 409 -14.86 12.19 -12.56
N GLY A 410 -14.47 10.92 -12.46
CA GLY A 410 -13.78 10.35 -11.31
C GLY A 410 -14.72 10.07 -10.13
N GLU A 411 -16.03 10.08 -10.38
CA GLU A 411 -17.06 9.76 -9.40
C GLU A 411 -17.12 8.25 -9.18
N VAL A 412 -17.16 7.85 -7.91
CA VAL A 412 -17.14 6.42 -7.53
C VAL A 412 -18.45 5.76 -7.88
N LEU A 413 -18.43 4.75 -8.76
CA LEU A 413 -19.60 3.95 -9.15
C LEU A 413 -19.78 2.70 -8.32
N GLY A 414 -18.76 2.29 -7.57
CA GLY A 414 -18.82 1.22 -6.59
C GLY A 414 -17.43 0.85 -6.07
N VAL A 415 -17.38 0.39 -4.82
CA VAL A 415 -16.18 -0.19 -4.20
C VAL A 415 -16.57 -1.51 -3.56
N VAL A 416 -15.88 -2.58 -3.94
CA VAL A 416 -16.03 -3.92 -3.34
C VAL A 416 -14.67 -4.50 -3.06
N ARG A 417 -14.57 -5.38 -2.06
CA ARG A 417 -13.30 -5.99 -1.69
C ARG A 417 -13.49 -7.40 -1.15
N SER A 418 -12.45 -8.21 -1.22
CA SER A 418 -12.42 -9.47 -0.52
C SER A 418 -12.22 -9.26 1.00
N PRO A 419 -12.57 -10.24 1.86
CA PRO A 419 -12.67 -10.02 3.30
C PRO A 419 -11.35 -9.62 4.00
N ASP A 420 -10.21 -10.11 3.51
CA ASP A 420 -8.87 -9.91 4.09
C ASP A 420 -7.91 -9.21 3.09
N ALA A 421 -8.46 -8.41 2.17
CA ALA A 421 -7.64 -7.51 1.36
C ALA A 421 -6.89 -6.54 2.29
N PRO A 422 -5.60 -6.26 2.05
CA PRO A 422 -4.88 -5.19 2.73
C PRO A 422 -5.64 -3.86 2.63
N ILE A 423 -5.66 -3.08 3.72
CA ILE A 423 -6.52 -1.89 3.79
C ILE A 423 -5.97 -0.77 2.90
N PHE A 424 -4.65 -0.68 2.73
CA PHE A 424 -4.02 0.30 1.83
C PHE A 424 -4.62 0.23 0.42
N GLY A 425 -4.85 -1.00 -0.07
CA GLY A 425 -5.39 -1.27 -1.40
C GLY A 425 -6.77 -0.66 -1.67
N THR A 426 -7.51 -0.28 -0.62
CA THR A 426 -8.83 0.34 -0.76
C THR A 426 -8.73 1.71 -1.44
N ASP A 427 -7.90 2.61 -0.92
CA ASP A 427 -7.70 3.95 -1.51
C ASP A 427 -6.87 3.84 -2.80
N VAL A 428 -5.85 2.98 -2.83
CA VAL A 428 -5.01 2.75 -4.01
C VAL A 428 -5.85 2.25 -5.19
N SER A 429 -6.77 1.29 -5.01
CA SER A 429 -7.63 0.82 -6.10
C SER A 429 -8.44 1.95 -6.74
N LEU A 430 -8.88 2.93 -5.94
CA LEU A 430 -9.59 4.11 -6.43
C LEU A 430 -8.65 5.11 -7.11
N GLN A 431 -7.45 5.35 -6.55
CA GLN A 431 -6.42 6.17 -7.20
C GLN A 431 -6.09 5.61 -8.58
N LYS A 432 -5.90 4.30 -8.67
CA LYS A 432 -5.62 3.59 -9.92
C LYS A 432 -6.74 3.74 -10.94
N ALA A 433 -8.00 3.50 -10.53
CA ALA A 433 -9.17 3.67 -11.39
C ALA A 433 -9.26 5.09 -11.98
N ARG A 434 -9.03 6.10 -11.13
CA ARG A 434 -9.03 7.51 -11.53
C ARG A 434 -7.85 7.87 -12.43
N THR A 435 -6.68 7.30 -12.18
CA THR A 435 -5.47 7.56 -12.96
C THR A 435 -5.65 7.10 -14.41
N ALA A 436 -5.99 5.82 -14.63
CA ALA A 436 -6.26 5.30 -15.98
C ALA A 436 -7.38 6.06 -16.70
N THR A 437 -8.45 6.41 -15.97
CA THR A 437 -9.56 7.20 -16.53
C THR A 437 -9.12 8.60 -16.92
N PHE A 438 -8.38 9.30 -16.06
CA PHE A 438 -7.97 10.69 -16.27
C PHE A 438 -6.98 10.80 -17.43
N PHE A 439 -5.90 10.01 -17.46
CA PHE A 439 -4.89 10.10 -18.51
C PHE A 439 -5.39 9.62 -19.89
N SER A 440 -6.47 8.84 -19.92
CA SER A 440 -7.17 8.47 -21.16
C SER A 440 -8.23 9.49 -21.59
N ASN A 441 -8.51 10.52 -20.77
CA ASN A 441 -9.60 11.46 -21.01
C ASN A 441 -9.18 12.57 -21.99
N PRO A 442 -10.04 12.98 -22.95
CA PRO A 442 -9.75 14.10 -23.84
C PRO A 442 -9.49 15.45 -23.17
N VAL A 443 -9.94 15.65 -21.93
CA VAL A 443 -9.71 16.92 -21.21
C VAL A 443 -8.43 16.93 -20.36
N ALA A 444 -7.66 15.84 -20.31
CA ALA A 444 -6.56 15.69 -19.36
C ALA A 444 -5.50 16.79 -19.49
N ALA A 445 -4.99 17.02 -20.71
CA ALA A 445 -4.04 18.10 -20.99
C ALA A 445 -4.58 19.47 -20.57
N ASP A 446 -5.79 19.81 -21.02
CA ASP A 446 -6.40 21.11 -20.73
C ASP A 446 -6.58 21.33 -19.23
N GLN A 447 -7.01 20.30 -18.49
CA GLN A 447 -7.15 20.39 -17.04
C GLN A 447 -5.81 20.47 -16.32
N MET A 448 -4.79 19.73 -16.74
CA MET A 448 -3.45 19.82 -16.18
C MET A 448 -2.84 21.21 -16.41
N MET A 449 -3.08 21.83 -17.56
CA MET A 449 -2.61 23.18 -17.86
C MET A 449 -3.22 24.26 -16.96
N THR A 450 -4.32 23.97 -16.25
CA THR A 450 -4.93 24.90 -15.27
C THR A 450 -4.28 24.86 -13.89
N ASP A 451 -3.50 23.82 -13.60
CA ASP A 451 -2.81 23.64 -12.33
C ASP A 451 -1.32 23.93 -12.49
N ALA A 452 -0.79 24.86 -11.70
CA ALA A 452 0.60 25.30 -11.85
C ALA A 452 1.63 24.18 -11.60
N ALA A 453 1.29 23.20 -10.75
CA ALA A 453 2.15 22.06 -10.45
C ALA A 453 2.13 21.01 -11.58
N ALA A 454 0.97 20.78 -12.21
CA ALA A 454 0.80 19.81 -13.29
C ALA A 454 1.13 20.35 -14.70
N ALA A 455 0.95 21.65 -14.95
CA ALA A 455 1.09 22.24 -16.29
C ALA A 455 2.45 21.95 -16.97
N PRO A 456 3.61 22.01 -16.28
CA PRO A 456 4.90 21.69 -16.91
C PRO A 456 4.96 20.26 -17.48
N PHE A 457 4.30 19.30 -16.83
CA PHE A 457 4.33 17.90 -17.22
C PHE A 457 3.60 17.62 -18.54
N VAL A 458 2.64 18.47 -18.94
CA VAL A 458 1.97 18.33 -20.24
C VAL A 458 2.96 18.48 -21.38
N GLN A 459 3.83 19.49 -21.32
CA GLN A 459 4.84 19.71 -22.35
C GLN A 459 5.91 18.62 -22.32
N LEU A 460 6.36 18.20 -21.12
CA LEU A 460 7.31 17.10 -20.97
C LEU A 460 6.80 15.81 -21.62
N VAL A 461 5.52 15.46 -21.42
CA VAL A 461 4.91 14.28 -22.05
C VAL A 461 4.85 14.42 -23.57
N ARG A 462 4.43 15.58 -24.09
CA ARG A 462 4.33 15.80 -25.55
C ARG A 462 5.68 15.72 -26.24
N ASP A 463 6.70 16.31 -25.64
CA ASP A 463 8.07 16.27 -26.16
C ASP A 463 8.63 14.85 -26.10
N PHE A 464 8.46 14.17 -24.97
CA PHE A 464 8.98 12.81 -24.76
C PHE A 464 8.33 11.79 -25.69
N LEU A 465 7.02 11.89 -25.93
CA LEU A 465 6.31 10.98 -26.83
C LEU A 465 6.39 11.41 -28.30
N ASN A 466 7.02 12.56 -28.59
CA ASN A 466 7.00 13.20 -29.91
C ASN A 466 5.57 13.31 -30.49
N ASP A 467 4.62 13.69 -29.63
CA ASP A 467 3.21 13.82 -29.96
C ASP A 467 2.63 15.08 -29.32
N ALA A 468 2.43 16.12 -30.13
CA ALA A 468 1.83 17.38 -29.70
C ALA A 468 0.38 17.24 -29.20
N THR A 469 -0.28 16.12 -29.50
CA THR A 469 -1.65 15.79 -29.10
C THR A 469 -1.71 14.82 -27.92
N ALA A 470 -0.58 14.44 -27.32
CA ALA A 470 -0.57 13.59 -26.13
C ALA A 470 -1.46 14.18 -25.01
N LEU A 471 -2.10 13.30 -24.25
CA LEU A 471 -3.05 13.61 -23.16
C LEU A 471 -4.35 14.29 -23.63
N THR A 472 -4.76 14.08 -24.89
CA THR A 472 -6.05 14.54 -25.45
C THR A 472 -6.99 13.39 -25.80
N GLY A 473 -6.80 12.23 -25.16
CA GLY A 473 -7.66 11.05 -25.35
C GLY A 473 -7.40 10.27 -26.65
N THR A 474 -6.31 10.57 -27.35
CA THR A 474 -5.86 9.84 -28.55
C THR A 474 -5.40 8.42 -28.23
N PHE A 475 -4.77 8.24 -27.07
CA PHE A 475 -4.39 6.94 -26.53
C PHE A 475 -5.07 6.66 -25.19
N ALA A 476 -5.37 5.39 -24.96
CA ALA A 476 -5.82 4.85 -23.69
C ALA A 476 -4.61 4.42 -22.86
N PHE A 477 -4.48 4.99 -21.67
CA PHE A 477 -3.43 4.68 -20.71
C PHE A 477 -3.97 3.79 -19.59
N ALA A 478 -3.23 2.73 -19.28
CA ALA A 478 -3.35 1.97 -18.04
C ALA A 478 -2.28 2.45 -17.06
N ASP A 479 -2.40 2.14 -15.77
CA ASP A 479 -1.36 2.54 -14.80
C ASP A 479 -0.01 1.89 -15.06
N ARG A 480 0.05 0.76 -15.79
CA ARG A 480 1.34 0.20 -16.22
C ARG A 480 2.06 1.13 -17.19
N SER A 481 1.33 1.74 -18.13
CA SER A 481 1.88 2.71 -19.07
C SER A 481 2.26 4.01 -18.36
N GLY A 482 1.40 4.48 -17.45
CA GLY A 482 1.69 5.63 -16.58
C GLY A 482 2.93 5.40 -15.73
N GLY A 483 3.04 4.22 -15.11
CA GLY A 483 4.18 3.79 -14.33
C GLY A 483 5.49 3.74 -15.14
N ASN A 484 5.45 3.34 -16.42
CA ASN A 484 6.61 3.48 -17.30
C ASN A 484 7.05 4.95 -17.40
N LEU A 485 6.11 5.88 -17.65
CA LEU A 485 6.41 7.31 -17.79
C LEU A 485 6.80 7.99 -16.47
N SER A 486 6.62 7.33 -15.33
CA SER A 486 6.93 7.82 -13.98
C SER A 486 8.21 7.21 -13.38
N ARG A 487 9.06 6.58 -14.19
CA ARG A 487 10.34 6.03 -13.71
C ARG A 487 11.49 7.04 -13.77
N PRO A 488 12.40 7.04 -12.78
CA PRO A 488 13.64 7.81 -12.85
C PRO A 488 14.61 7.26 -13.91
N TYR A 489 14.43 6.00 -14.34
CA TYR A 489 15.06 5.40 -15.51
C TYR A 489 14.00 4.90 -16.49
N PHE A 490 14.04 5.35 -17.75
CA PHE A 490 13.14 4.88 -18.81
C PHE A 490 13.93 4.24 -19.98
N PRO A 491 13.77 2.94 -20.25
CA PRO A 491 12.89 2.01 -19.53
C PRO A 491 13.43 1.67 -18.14
N ASP A 492 12.53 1.17 -17.29
CA ASP A 492 12.84 0.73 -15.93
C ASP A 492 13.99 -0.29 -15.93
N GLY A 493 14.90 -0.19 -14.98
CA GLY A 493 16.07 -1.07 -14.87
C GLY A 493 17.20 -0.83 -15.89
N GLU A 494 17.13 0.19 -16.75
CA GLU A 494 18.24 0.53 -17.65
C GLU A 494 18.97 1.79 -17.20
N LEU A 495 20.21 1.62 -16.71
CA LEU A 495 21.04 2.75 -16.26
C LEU A 495 21.48 3.65 -17.42
N GLY A 496 21.73 4.93 -17.11
CA GLY A 496 22.20 5.92 -18.08
C GLY A 496 21.14 6.35 -19.10
N ARG A 497 19.91 5.87 -18.94
CA ARG A 497 18.75 6.27 -19.71
C ARG A 497 18.12 7.57 -19.18
N PRO A 498 17.37 8.31 -20.01
CA PRO A 498 16.59 9.44 -19.52
C PRO A 498 15.49 8.96 -18.55
N HIS A 499 15.00 9.87 -17.71
CA HIS A 499 13.83 9.62 -16.89
C HIS A 499 12.54 9.74 -17.72
N GLY A 500 11.47 9.08 -17.27
CA GLY A 500 10.14 9.27 -17.84
C GLY A 500 9.62 10.69 -17.58
N PRO A 501 8.75 11.24 -18.46
CA PRO A 501 8.36 12.65 -18.43
C PRO A 501 7.51 13.03 -17.21
N LEU A 502 7.00 12.06 -16.47
CA LEU A 502 6.23 12.26 -15.22
C LEU A 502 7.09 12.11 -13.97
N SER A 503 8.35 11.68 -14.12
CA SER A 503 9.31 11.47 -13.04
C SER A 503 10.23 12.67 -12.83
N ARG A 504 10.82 12.75 -11.64
CA ARG A 504 12.07 13.47 -11.43
C ARG A 504 13.26 12.71 -12.02
N PRO A 505 14.36 13.40 -12.38
CA PRO A 505 15.60 12.73 -12.72
C PRO A 505 16.14 11.97 -11.51
N ILE A 506 16.99 10.97 -11.74
CA ILE A 506 17.47 10.10 -10.66
C ILE A 506 18.30 10.88 -9.61
N GLU A 507 18.98 11.95 -10.02
CA GLU A 507 19.76 12.82 -9.16
C GLU A 507 18.92 13.60 -8.15
N ASP A 508 17.60 13.64 -8.36
CA ASP A 508 16.65 14.30 -7.46
C ASP A 508 15.75 13.29 -6.72
N PHE A 509 15.78 12.01 -7.13
CA PHE A 509 14.84 11.01 -6.69
C PHE A 509 15.07 10.60 -5.23
N ASN A 510 13.97 10.60 -4.49
CA ASN A 510 13.74 9.70 -3.36
C ASN A 510 12.22 9.45 -3.24
N PRO A 511 11.76 8.58 -2.34
CA PRO A 511 10.35 8.42 -1.96
C PRO A 511 9.48 9.68 -1.86
N PHE A 512 10.05 10.86 -1.57
CA PHE A 512 9.33 12.12 -1.42
C PHE A 512 9.41 13.03 -2.66
N ALA A 513 10.10 12.59 -3.71
CA ALA A 513 10.29 13.32 -4.96
C ALA A 513 10.15 12.43 -6.21
N THR A 514 8.93 11.96 -6.46
CA THR A 514 8.60 11.10 -7.61
C THR A 514 8.11 11.88 -8.83
N GLY A 515 7.99 13.22 -8.76
CA GLY A 515 7.55 14.06 -9.88
C GLY A 515 6.05 14.38 -9.83
N LEU A 516 5.32 14.12 -10.92
CA LEU A 516 3.92 14.55 -11.04
C LEU A 516 3.05 14.05 -9.89
N GLN A 517 3.27 12.82 -9.43
CA GLN A 517 2.50 12.22 -8.34
C GLN A 517 2.55 13.08 -7.07
N VAL A 518 3.74 13.52 -6.64
CA VAL A 518 3.89 14.36 -5.45
C VAL A 518 3.45 15.79 -5.73
N GLN A 519 3.82 16.33 -6.87
CA GLN A 519 3.50 17.71 -7.26
C GLN A 519 2.00 17.98 -7.24
N LEU A 520 1.19 17.02 -7.67
CA LEU A 520 -0.27 17.11 -7.63
C LEU A 520 -0.84 17.28 -6.21
N ILE A 521 -0.16 16.77 -5.17
CA ILE A 521 -0.72 16.68 -3.81
C ILE A 521 0.09 17.44 -2.75
N ALA A 522 1.28 17.97 -3.09
CA ALA A 522 2.17 18.64 -2.15
C ALA A 522 1.49 19.82 -1.44
N GLY A 523 0.71 20.62 -2.16
CA GLY A 523 -0.08 21.71 -1.58
C GLY A 523 -1.12 21.23 -0.55
N ASN A 524 -1.79 20.10 -0.82
CA ASN A 524 -2.74 19.49 0.12
C ASN A 524 -2.02 18.95 1.37
N LEU A 525 -0.86 18.30 1.20
CA LEU A 525 -0.05 17.81 2.32
C LEU A 525 0.42 18.96 3.22
N LEU A 526 0.98 20.02 2.63
CA LEU A 526 1.42 21.21 3.36
C LEU A 526 0.27 21.87 4.12
N GLN A 527 -0.89 22.02 3.47
CA GLN A 527 -2.08 22.54 4.14
C GLN A 527 -2.50 21.63 5.31
N HIS A 528 -2.47 20.32 5.13
CA HIS A 528 -2.83 19.38 6.20
C HIS A 528 -1.84 19.43 7.36
N VAL A 529 -0.53 19.48 7.09
CA VAL A 529 0.52 19.63 8.11
C VAL A 529 0.30 20.92 8.91
N GLY A 530 0.00 22.03 8.25
CA GLY A 530 -0.32 23.28 8.94
C GLY A 530 -1.61 23.18 9.78
N PHE A 531 -2.61 22.41 9.36
CA PHE A 531 -3.80 22.11 10.18
C PHE A 531 -3.46 21.26 11.41
N VAL A 532 -2.62 20.23 11.29
CA VAL A 532 -2.16 19.43 12.44
C VAL A 532 -1.44 20.32 13.46
N ARG A 533 -0.71 21.33 12.98
CA ARG A 533 -0.04 22.38 13.79
C ARG A 533 -0.98 23.47 14.33
N GLY A 534 -2.26 23.46 13.97
CA GLY A 534 -3.22 24.50 14.37
C GLY A 534 -3.02 25.86 13.68
N LEU A 535 -2.29 25.90 12.56
CA LEU A 535 -1.95 27.12 11.83
C LEU A 535 -3.00 27.52 10.78
N ASN A 536 -3.76 26.56 10.26
CA ASN A 536 -4.79 26.80 9.23
C ASN A 536 -5.91 25.75 9.29
N ALA A 537 -6.95 25.95 8.48
CA ALA A 537 -8.00 24.95 8.28
C ALA A 537 -7.49 23.73 7.51
N ASP A 538 -8.07 22.56 7.80
CA ASP A 538 -7.74 21.30 7.16
C ASP A 538 -7.92 21.35 5.63
N THR A 539 -7.20 20.49 4.94
CA THR A 539 -7.35 20.32 3.50
C THR A 539 -8.75 19.80 3.14
N PRO A 540 -9.35 20.19 2.00
CA PRO A 540 -10.62 19.63 1.55
C PRO A 540 -10.57 18.12 1.35
N ARG A 541 -11.73 17.44 1.39
CA ARG A 541 -11.85 16.01 1.04
C ARG A 541 -11.81 15.78 -0.48
N GLN A 542 -10.91 16.45 -1.17
CA GLN A 542 -10.61 16.20 -2.58
C GLN A 542 -9.17 16.69 -2.84
N CYS A 543 -8.26 15.77 -3.07
CA CYS A 543 -6.88 16.08 -3.45
C CYS A 543 -6.79 16.77 -4.80
N THR A 544 -5.62 17.37 -5.05
CA THR A 544 -5.14 18.01 -6.29
C THR A 544 -5.71 19.38 -6.62
N GLY A 545 -4.93 20.22 -7.30
CA GLY A 545 -5.39 21.52 -7.82
C GLY A 545 -6.18 21.42 -9.14
N ILE A 546 -6.34 20.21 -9.69
CA ILE A 546 -7.00 19.98 -10.99
C ILE A 546 -8.42 20.53 -10.98
N THR A 547 -8.79 21.22 -12.07
CA THR A 547 -10.12 21.82 -12.23
C THR A 547 -11.22 20.75 -12.07
N PRO A 548 -12.21 20.98 -11.19
CA PRO A 548 -13.30 20.03 -10.98
C PRO A 548 -14.10 19.73 -12.26
N ALA A 549 -14.72 18.55 -12.30
CA ALA A 549 -15.76 18.22 -13.26
C ALA A 549 -17.02 19.09 -13.03
N PRO A 550 -17.97 19.12 -13.97
CA PRO A 550 -19.22 19.88 -13.82
C PRO A 550 -20.03 19.56 -12.55
N THR A 551 -19.85 18.37 -11.96
CA THR A 551 -20.47 17.97 -10.68
C THR A 551 -19.80 18.58 -9.45
N GLY A 552 -18.67 19.26 -9.62
CA GLY A 552 -17.83 19.76 -8.53
C GLY A 552 -16.81 18.73 -8.02
N GLN A 553 -16.85 17.49 -8.51
CA GLN A 553 -15.89 16.45 -8.16
C GLN A 553 -14.58 16.61 -8.94
N ARG A 554 -13.44 16.52 -8.25
CA ARG A 554 -12.14 16.41 -8.90
C ARG A 554 -11.93 15.00 -9.43
N ARG A 555 -11.49 14.88 -10.69
CA ARG A 555 -11.17 13.59 -11.33
C ARG A 555 -10.09 12.80 -10.59
N LEU A 556 -9.17 13.51 -9.94
CA LEU A 556 -8.07 12.97 -9.14
C LEU A 556 -8.25 13.30 -7.64
N ALA A 557 -9.48 13.18 -7.11
CA ALA A 557 -9.80 13.59 -5.74
C ALA A 557 -9.09 12.81 -4.62
N ASN A 558 -8.30 11.80 -4.95
CA ASN A 558 -7.38 11.13 -4.03
C ASN A 558 -5.96 11.01 -4.61
N GLY A 559 -5.57 11.83 -5.58
CA GLY A 559 -4.25 11.76 -6.23
C GLY A 559 -4.18 10.76 -7.38
N ILE A 560 -2.96 10.36 -7.75
CA ILE A 560 -2.69 9.36 -8.80
C ILE A 560 -1.86 8.20 -8.24
N GLN A 561 -1.92 7.06 -8.92
CA GLN A 561 -1.00 5.95 -8.68
C GLN A 561 -0.15 5.64 -9.91
N ILE A 562 1.12 5.32 -9.68
CA ILE A 562 2.13 5.14 -10.73
C ILE A 562 2.68 3.70 -10.82
N PHE A 563 1.87 2.71 -10.40
CA PHE A 563 2.17 1.29 -10.57
C PHE A 563 0.92 0.51 -11.02
N PRO A 564 1.10 -0.66 -11.66
CA PRO A 564 0.04 -1.36 -12.40
C PRO A 564 -1.18 -1.77 -11.55
N GLY A 565 -2.33 -1.95 -12.21
CA GLY A 565 -3.56 -2.45 -11.58
C GLY A 565 -4.85 -1.78 -12.04
N SER A 566 -4.87 -1.08 -13.17
CA SER A 566 -6.08 -0.44 -13.69
C SER A 566 -6.14 -0.39 -15.20
N VAL A 567 -7.35 -0.31 -15.72
CA VAL A 567 -7.63 -0.08 -17.14
C VAL A 567 -8.83 0.85 -17.33
N PRO A 568 -8.83 1.69 -18.38
CA PRO A 568 -9.99 2.47 -18.77
C PRO A 568 -11.06 1.61 -19.45
N VAL A 569 -12.33 1.94 -19.25
CA VAL A 569 -13.50 1.26 -19.81
C VAL A 569 -14.03 2.05 -21.01
N TYR A 570 -14.27 1.36 -22.12
CA TYR A 570 -14.69 1.96 -23.38
C TYR A 570 -16.01 1.38 -23.90
N ARG A 571 -16.76 2.22 -24.61
CA ARG A 571 -17.96 1.89 -25.40
C ARG A 571 -17.84 2.52 -26.77
N ASP A 572 -17.91 1.72 -27.83
CA ASP A 572 -17.84 2.21 -29.21
C ASP A 572 -16.64 3.14 -29.49
N GLY A 573 -15.49 2.87 -28.84
CA GLY A 573 -14.28 3.68 -28.94
C GLY A 573 -14.28 4.96 -28.09
N VAL A 574 -15.33 5.22 -27.30
CA VAL A 574 -15.43 6.35 -26.37
C VAL A 574 -15.15 5.89 -24.94
N LEU A 575 -14.33 6.63 -24.21
CA LEU A 575 -14.08 6.42 -22.78
C LEU A 575 -15.37 6.65 -21.98
N VAL A 576 -15.73 5.72 -21.10
CA VAL A 576 -16.93 5.81 -20.22
C VAL A 576 -16.65 5.60 -18.74
N GLY A 577 -15.38 5.35 -18.36
CA GLY A 577 -14.97 5.18 -16.96
C GLY A 577 -13.66 4.43 -16.84
N GLY A 578 -13.39 3.88 -15.66
CA GLY A 578 -12.21 3.05 -15.41
C GLY A 578 -12.31 2.22 -14.14
N ILE A 579 -11.67 1.06 -14.16
CA ILE A 579 -11.56 0.14 -13.03
C ILE A 579 -10.13 0.13 -12.50
N GLY A 580 -9.98 0.05 -11.18
CA GLY A 580 -8.70 -0.14 -10.52
C GLY A 580 -8.79 -1.21 -9.43
N VAL A 581 -7.70 -1.93 -9.25
CA VAL A 581 -7.56 -3.08 -8.36
C VAL A 581 -6.28 -2.93 -7.54
N SER A 582 -6.34 -3.21 -6.24
CA SER A 582 -5.15 -3.24 -5.41
C SER A 582 -5.28 -4.12 -4.17
N GLY A 583 -4.24 -4.90 -3.88
CA GLY A 583 -4.07 -5.61 -2.61
C GLY A 583 -3.16 -6.85 -2.67
N ASP A 584 -2.77 -7.29 -3.87
CA ASP A 584 -1.86 -8.41 -4.07
C ASP A 584 -0.67 -7.99 -4.96
N GLY A 585 -0.07 -8.90 -5.73
CA GLY A 585 0.95 -8.56 -6.72
C GLY A 585 0.40 -7.69 -7.86
N ILE A 586 1.25 -6.80 -8.41
CA ILE A 586 0.86 -5.84 -9.46
C ILE A 586 0.35 -6.50 -10.75
N ASP A 587 0.81 -7.71 -11.06
CA ASP A 587 0.35 -8.48 -12.21
C ASP A 587 -1.02 -9.13 -11.95
N GLN A 588 -1.30 -9.54 -10.70
CA GLN A 588 -2.63 -9.96 -10.29
C GLN A 588 -3.62 -8.80 -10.40
N ASP A 589 -3.23 -7.60 -9.93
CA ASP A 589 -4.08 -6.40 -10.00
C ASP A 589 -4.42 -6.04 -11.47
N ASP A 590 -3.42 -6.06 -12.37
CA ASP A 590 -3.63 -5.84 -13.81
C ASP A 590 -4.57 -6.88 -14.42
N MET A 591 -4.31 -8.16 -14.14
CA MET A 591 -5.13 -9.24 -14.66
C MET A 591 -6.59 -9.12 -14.21
N ILE A 592 -6.83 -8.84 -12.93
CA ILE A 592 -8.18 -8.75 -12.36
C ILE A 592 -8.94 -7.57 -12.98
N SER A 593 -8.29 -6.40 -13.11
CA SER A 593 -8.92 -5.22 -13.71
C SER A 593 -9.22 -5.43 -15.21
N PHE A 594 -8.26 -5.97 -15.96
CA PHE A 594 -8.37 -6.17 -17.40
C PHE A 594 -9.37 -7.28 -17.79
N LEU A 595 -9.27 -8.45 -17.16
CA LEU A 595 -10.19 -9.56 -17.43
C LEU A 595 -11.58 -9.29 -16.86
N GLY A 596 -11.69 -8.59 -15.73
CA GLY A 596 -12.98 -8.16 -15.19
C GLY A 596 -13.74 -7.27 -16.18
N THR A 597 -13.06 -6.29 -16.78
CA THR A 597 -13.62 -5.43 -17.83
C THR A 597 -13.97 -6.22 -19.09
N HIS A 598 -13.08 -7.13 -19.52
CA HIS A 598 -13.31 -7.96 -20.71
C HIS A 598 -14.55 -8.85 -20.55
N ASN A 599 -14.62 -9.63 -19.46
CA ASN A 599 -15.70 -10.56 -19.19
C ASN A 599 -17.03 -9.83 -19.01
N ALA A 600 -17.02 -8.64 -18.41
CA ALA A 600 -18.22 -7.81 -18.32
C ALA A 600 -18.68 -7.35 -19.70
N GLY A 601 -17.75 -7.03 -20.60
CA GLY A 601 -18.04 -6.74 -22.00
C GLY A 601 -18.68 -7.91 -22.74
N GLU A 602 -18.18 -9.13 -22.54
CA GLU A 602 -18.80 -10.36 -23.08
C GLU A 602 -20.20 -10.61 -22.50
N ARG A 603 -20.39 -10.31 -21.20
CA ARG A 603 -21.67 -10.49 -20.50
C ARG A 603 -22.73 -9.47 -20.93
N THR A 604 -22.36 -8.21 -21.14
CA THR A 604 -23.32 -7.14 -21.45
C THR A 604 -23.46 -6.88 -22.94
N GLY A 605 -22.39 -7.08 -23.72
CA GLY A 605 -22.32 -6.74 -25.15
C GLY A 605 -22.26 -5.24 -25.43
N THR A 606 -21.97 -4.39 -24.44
CA THR A 606 -22.13 -2.92 -24.52
C THR A 606 -20.87 -2.11 -24.19
N LEU A 607 -19.81 -2.77 -23.70
CA LEU A 607 -18.56 -2.14 -23.28
C LEU A 607 -17.41 -3.13 -23.45
N ASN A 608 -16.17 -2.66 -23.37
CA ASN A 608 -14.98 -3.51 -23.29
C ASN A 608 -13.78 -2.70 -22.78
N ASN A 609 -12.63 -3.34 -22.71
CA ASN A 609 -11.33 -2.67 -22.65
C ASN A 609 -11.16 -1.69 -23.83
N ALA A 610 -10.20 -0.77 -23.71
CA ALA A 610 -9.83 0.11 -24.81
C ALA A 610 -9.54 -0.68 -26.11
N PRO A 611 -9.95 -0.18 -27.29
CA PRO A 611 -9.57 -0.80 -28.56
C PRO A 611 -8.05 -0.91 -28.70
N LYS A 612 -7.56 -2.07 -29.14
CA LYS A 612 -6.11 -2.35 -29.30
C LYS A 612 -5.35 -1.34 -30.14
N ALA A 613 -6.02 -0.64 -31.05
CA ALA A 613 -5.42 0.34 -31.94
C ALA A 613 -5.05 1.65 -31.22
N ILE A 614 -5.67 1.94 -30.07
CA ILE A 614 -5.46 3.17 -29.31
C ILE A 614 -4.84 2.93 -27.94
N ARG A 615 -4.45 1.70 -27.60
CA ARG A 615 -3.79 1.43 -26.32
C ARG A 615 -2.38 2.02 -26.32
N ALA A 616 -1.92 2.47 -25.15
CA ALA A 616 -0.61 3.09 -25.00
C ALA A 616 0.56 2.16 -25.37
N ASP A 617 0.39 0.84 -25.43
CA ASP A 617 1.38 -0.09 -25.98
C ASP A 617 1.58 0.03 -27.50
N ARG A 618 0.85 0.91 -28.18
CA ARG A 618 1.13 1.36 -29.55
C ARG A 618 2.15 2.49 -29.62
N ILE A 619 2.46 3.12 -28.50
CA ILE A 619 3.43 4.20 -28.41
C ILE A 619 4.83 3.60 -28.31
N VAL A 620 5.70 4.01 -29.23
CA VAL A 620 7.13 3.70 -29.24
C VAL A 620 7.88 5.01 -29.05
N VAL A 621 8.67 5.07 -27.99
CA VAL A 621 9.49 6.23 -27.63
C VAL A 621 10.88 6.03 -28.23
N ASP A 622 11.32 7.00 -29.03
CA ASP A 622 12.67 7.05 -29.58
C ASP A 622 13.60 7.78 -28.61
N LEU A 623 14.57 7.07 -28.06
CA LEU A 623 15.59 7.60 -27.16
C LEU A 623 16.86 8.06 -27.91
N GLY A 624 16.86 7.99 -29.25
CA GLY A 624 17.98 8.31 -30.13
C GLY A 624 18.93 7.12 -30.36
N ASP A 625 19.10 6.25 -29.37
CA ASP A 625 19.93 5.05 -29.43
C ASP A 625 19.14 3.74 -29.20
N ALA A 626 17.86 3.85 -28.82
CA ALA A 626 16.94 2.74 -28.61
C ALA A 626 15.48 3.16 -28.86
N GLU A 627 14.66 2.21 -29.27
CA GLU A 627 13.20 2.36 -29.36
C GLU A 627 12.52 1.53 -28.27
N VAL A 628 11.71 2.18 -27.44
CA VAL A 628 11.10 1.58 -26.25
C VAL A 628 9.59 1.68 -26.33
N ARG A 629 8.92 0.54 -26.28
CA ARG A 629 7.45 0.47 -26.30
C ARG A 629 6.89 0.54 -24.89
N LEU A 630 5.87 1.38 -24.68
CA LEU A 630 5.14 1.39 -23.41
C LEU A 630 4.40 0.07 -23.19
N ARG A 631 4.16 -0.29 -21.93
CA ARG A 631 3.43 -1.52 -21.57
C ARG A 631 2.01 -1.16 -21.17
N TYR A 632 1.02 -1.99 -21.52
CA TYR A 632 -0.39 -1.73 -21.20
C TYR A 632 -0.89 -2.55 -19.99
N VAL A 633 -0.77 -3.88 -20.05
CA VAL A 633 -1.09 -4.79 -18.94
C VAL A 633 -0.08 -5.94 -18.92
N SER A 634 0.09 -6.58 -17.76
CA SER A 634 0.81 -7.86 -17.61
C SER A 634 -0.03 -8.81 -16.77
N CYS A 635 -0.06 -10.08 -17.13
CA CYS A 635 -0.79 -11.10 -16.38
C CYS A 635 0.18 -12.18 -15.89
N PRO A 636 0.02 -12.67 -14.66
CA PRO A 636 1.00 -13.53 -14.04
C PRO A 636 1.04 -14.90 -14.71
N PHE A 637 2.20 -15.56 -14.63
CA PHE A 637 2.32 -16.97 -14.98
C PHE A 637 1.51 -17.83 -14.00
N ALA A 638 0.87 -18.89 -14.50
CA ALA A 638 -0.07 -19.71 -13.74
C ALA A 638 -1.00 -18.82 -12.89
N PRO A 639 -1.90 -18.06 -13.52
CA PRO A 639 -2.71 -17.06 -12.84
C PRO A 639 -3.79 -17.66 -11.94
N PHE A 640 -4.36 -18.81 -12.30
CA PHE A 640 -5.57 -19.33 -11.66
C PHE A 640 -5.32 -20.59 -10.83
N LEU A 641 -6.10 -20.74 -9.76
CA LEU A 641 -6.06 -21.91 -8.86
C LEU A 641 -6.93 -23.07 -9.35
N ASP A 642 -7.84 -22.81 -10.28
CA ASP A 642 -8.85 -23.75 -10.75
C ASP A 642 -8.62 -24.26 -12.18
N THR A 643 -7.60 -23.74 -12.88
CA THR A 643 -7.25 -24.11 -14.26
C THR A 643 -5.76 -23.92 -14.51
N ASP A 644 -5.22 -24.65 -15.50
CA ASP A 644 -3.83 -24.52 -15.95
C ASP A 644 -3.65 -23.48 -17.07
N ALA A 645 -4.64 -22.60 -17.29
CA ALA A 645 -4.62 -21.61 -18.36
C ALA A 645 -3.42 -20.65 -18.20
N GLN A 646 -2.78 -20.31 -19.30
CA GLN A 646 -1.62 -19.40 -19.36
C GLN A 646 -1.91 -18.27 -20.34
N ASN A 647 -1.14 -17.18 -20.25
CA ASN A 647 -1.23 -16.04 -21.17
C ASN A 647 -2.68 -15.53 -21.32
N VAL A 648 -3.40 -15.48 -20.20
CA VAL A 648 -4.87 -15.31 -20.17
C VAL A 648 -5.34 -13.94 -20.67
N CYS A 649 -4.41 -13.00 -20.83
CA CYS A 649 -4.65 -11.65 -21.33
C CYS A 649 -4.22 -11.47 -22.80
N ASP A 650 -3.53 -12.46 -23.38
CA ASP A 650 -3.04 -12.38 -24.75
C ASP A 650 -4.21 -12.39 -25.74
N GLY A 651 -4.15 -11.47 -26.71
CA GLY A 651 -5.14 -11.42 -27.77
C GLY A 651 -6.46 -10.77 -27.39
N LEU A 652 -6.60 -10.18 -26.21
CA LEU A 652 -7.77 -9.40 -25.78
C LEU A 652 -7.57 -7.89 -25.96
#